data_AF-A0A9N9SPF5-F1
#
_entry.id   AF-A0A9N9SPF5-F1
#
_cell.length_a   1.000
_cell.length_b   1.000
_cell.length_c   1.000
_cell.angle_alpha   90.00
_cell.angle_beta   90.00
_cell.angle_gamma   90.00
#
_symmetry.space_group_name_H-M   'P 1'
#
loop_
_entity.id
_entity.type
_entity.pdbx_description
1 polymer ?
#
loop_
_entity_poly.entity_id
_entity_poly.type
_entity_poly.pdbx_seq_one_letter_code
_entity_poly.pdbx_strand_id
1 'polypeptide(L)'
;MFASLKNKIREETGSDLSKLTSKITSSTIQKIESLRGRSTQGSTSSLNSIQSSEGFRDEAPVEPEEFRKRFSKIESDFARKIEHKDKEWREIVRDKDKRINALEIEKDETWRHNEALKESLKNAEEFNSKILEHKENNQQIGNLQSQELLKVKQLVLLRDQEIATKTSALKDANLQLEKLRNEVSRLRRQEELLSDVQDDLDSLRHSSSRDLARLAAELARSQQEQRHLSDRLAIFRQSESEVGLGDARIVAERRLLEQRLEEAHLHLTDIKTSWSDKIASLETQVGRLSRQAAEEGSERRRAVEEKEKLIEDIKQLEAELDCCRLELINKETKIKRLSQDVNELSAELKVLKHDGEEEISFLRGELDHSRNELQTSKKNIDNVENELGKCEEENSKLKRSIDSEHMTNSSLRIMISKLEKELGEEKSNSLNVQKTLTRVTSEKNTALLRNAEISQQMELVKQDMRRQEMEMNDVLAKLSHLEKENHKLNQSVMVEKKLRSSISELEDQISEKNKLRLADMKKTLQQELRTPGNLNYHSDLLDNSSPAVLTPTQVSTRNQVYPSVVKRANDDVNFEYLKHVILKFLTSREYEAQHLIKAISTLLKFTTEEEKLIQDTLEWRRSWFGSKPKYSVSKSRNSYS
;
A
#
# COMPACT_ATOMS: atom_id res chain seq x y z
N MET A 1 -0.36 -15.60 -28.28
CA MET A 1 0.45 -15.42 -27.05
C MET A 1 0.54 -13.97 -26.60
N PHE A 2 1.18 -13.04 -27.33
CA PHE A 2 1.39 -11.63 -26.91
C PHE A 2 0.18 -10.91 -26.27
N ALA A 3 -1.04 -11.06 -26.80
CA ALA A 3 -2.24 -10.41 -26.26
C ALA A 3 -2.60 -10.84 -24.81
N SER A 4 -2.33 -12.10 -24.45
CA SER A 4 -2.57 -12.61 -23.09
C SER A 4 -1.57 -12.04 -22.08
N LEU A 5 -0.29 -11.97 -22.46
CA LEU A 5 0.76 -11.34 -21.65
C LEU A 5 0.46 -9.85 -21.40
N LYS A 6 -0.03 -9.13 -22.42
CA LYS A 6 -0.40 -7.71 -22.32
C LYS A 6 -1.62 -7.46 -21.43
N ASN A 7 -2.57 -8.40 -21.36
CA ASN A 7 -3.68 -8.32 -20.42
C ASN A 7 -3.23 -8.55 -18.98
N LYS A 8 -2.40 -9.57 -18.71
CA LYS A 8 -1.99 -9.90 -17.34
C LYS A 8 -1.13 -8.82 -16.68
N ILE A 9 -0.23 -8.18 -17.44
CA ILE A 9 0.55 -7.03 -16.94
C ILE A 9 -0.37 -5.84 -16.55
N ARG A 10 -1.44 -5.59 -17.32
CA ARG A 10 -2.42 -4.54 -17.00
C ARG A 10 -3.23 -4.86 -15.74
N GLU A 11 -3.48 -6.14 -15.47
CA GLU A 11 -4.14 -6.62 -14.25
C GLU A 11 -3.28 -6.45 -12.99
N GLU A 12 -1.98 -6.72 -13.06
CA GLU A 12 -1.07 -6.66 -11.91
C GLU A 12 -0.47 -5.26 -11.65
N THR A 13 -0.38 -4.37 -12.65
CA THR A 13 0.29 -3.05 -12.53
C THR A 13 -0.62 -1.83 -12.65
N GLY A 14 -1.91 -2.01 -12.95
CA GLY A 14 -2.92 -0.94 -12.89
C GLY A 14 -2.74 0.24 -13.86
N SER A 15 -1.81 0.19 -14.82
CA SER A 15 -1.61 1.27 -15.79
C SER A 15 -1.08 0.77 -17.15
N ASP A 16 -1.39 1.51 -18.21
CA ASP A 16 -1.07 1.12 -19.58
C ASP A 16 0.32 1.59 -20.04
N LEU A 17 1.01 0.75 -20.81
CA LEU A 17 2.44 0.90 -21.18
C LEU A 17 2.78 2.18 -21.98
N SER A 18 1.77 2.91 -22.46
CA SER A 18 1.93 4.04 -23.38
C SER A 18 2.47 5.33 -22.75
N LYS A 19 2.72 5.36 -21.43
CA LYS A 19 3.21 6.57 -20.70
C LYS A 19 4.71 6.59 -20.42
N LEU A 20 5.45 5.51 -20.71
CA LEU A 20 6.89 5.44 -20.44
C LEU A 20 7.71 6.18 -21.52
N THR A 21 7.35 6.01 -22.79
CA THR A 21 8.10 6.53 -23.95
C THR A 21 8.15 8.05 -24.04
N SER A 22 7.19 8.77 -23.44
CA SER A 22 7.08 10.23 -23.51
C SER A 22 7.91 10.99 -22.48
N LYS A 23 8.68 10.31 -21.61
CA LYS A 23 9.57 10.96 -20.62
C LYS A 23 11.05 11.01 -21.01
N ILE A 24 11.48 10.22 -22.01
CA ILE A 24 12.91 10.06 -22.34
C ILE A 24 13.42 11.17 -23.29
N THR A 25 12.54 11.80 -24.09
CA THR A 25 12.94 12.72 -25.17
C THR A 25 12.98 14.21 -24.81
N SER A 26 12.53 14.63 -23.62
CA SER A 26 12.41 16.06 -23.25
C SER A 26 13.49 16.56 -22.29
N SER A 27 14.32 15.70 -21.70
CA SER A 27 15.34 16.10 -20.71
C SER A 27 16.72 16.41 -21.30
N THR A 28 17.00 16.03 -22.55
CA THR A 28 18.34 16.08 -23.14
C THR A 28 18.68 17.40 -23.87
N ILE A 29 17.68 18.21 -24.23
CA ILE A 29 17.83 19.35 -25.18
C ILE A 29 17.91 20.73 -24.47
N GLN A 30 18.13 20.79 -23.15
CA GLN A 30 18.41 22.04 -22.42
C GLN A 30 19.63 21.95 -21.47
N LYS A 31 20.71 21.28 -21.90
CA LYS A 31 21.97 21.26 -21.12
C LYS A 31 23.28 21.31 -21.94
N ILE A 32 23.28 21.92 -23.12
CA ILE A 32 24.50 22.14 -23.93
C ILE A 32 24.59 23.61 -24.44
N GLU A 33 24.46 24.59 -23.55
CA GLU A 33 24.70 26.00 -23.94
C GLU A 33 25.25 26.91 -22.81
N SER A 34 25.86 26.32 -21.77
CA SER A 34 26.42 27.06 -20.63
C SER A 34 27.87 26.64 -20.28
N LEU A 35 28.68 26.31 -21.29
CA LEU A 35 30.13 26.10 -21.15
C LEU A 35 30.91 26.69 -22.34
N ARG A 36 30.95 28.03 -22.44
CA ARG A 36 31.97 28.75 -23.21
C ARG A 36 32.34 30.06 -22.51
N GLY A 37 33.51 30.07 -21.88
CA GLY A 37 34.12 31.28 -21.31
C GLY A 37 34.87 32.13 -22.35
N ARG A 38 35.45 33.24 -21.88
CA ARG A 38 35.92 34.43 -22.65
C ARG A 38 34.74 35.25 -23.23
N SER A 39 34.87 36.56 -23.44
CA SER A 39 36.07 37.41 -23.37
C SER A 39 35.86 38.70 -22.58
N THR A 40 36.97 39.30 -22.16
CA THR A 40 37.04 40.61 -21.49
C THR A 40 36.54 41.76 -22.37
N GLN A 41 35.57 42.52 -21.85
CA GLN A 41 35.53 43.98 -21.99
C GLN A 41 35.28 44.56 -20.59
N GLY A 42 35.92 45.65 -20.15
CA GLY A 42 36.81 46.54 -20.89
C GLY A 42 36.28 47.96 -21.04
N SER A 43 35.53 48.47 -20.07
CA SER A 43 34.99 49.83 -20.06
C SER A 43 35.63 50.66 -18.94
N THR A 44 36.61 51.47 -19.30
CA THR A 44 37.32 52.39 -18.39
C THR A 44 36.42 53.54 -17.93
N SER A 45 36.34 53.81 -16.63
CA SER A 45 35.71 55.03 -16.13
C SER A 45 36.50 56.27 -16.57
N SER A 46 35.84 57.16 -17.30
CA SER A 46 36.47 58.33 -17.93
C SER A 46 36.91 59.38 -16.90
N LEU A 47 38.16 59.30 -16.44
CA LEU A 47 38.84 60.39 -15.76
C LEU A 47 39.28 61.45 -16.79
N ASN A 48 38.41 62.40 -17.10
CA ASN A 48 38.77 63.65 -17.79
C ASN A 48 37.70 64.73 -17.63
N SER A 49 37.83 65.56 -16.59
CA SER A 49 37.49 66.99 -16.65
C SER A 49 38.04 67.70 -15.41
N ILE A 50 39.30 68.15 -15.49
CA ILE A 50 39.78 69.29 -14.71
C ILE A 50 40.13 70.36 -15.73
N GLN A 51 39.21 71.31 -15.94
CA GLN A 51 39.50 72.51 -16.71
C GLN A 51 38.98 73.72 -15.93
N SER A 52 39.91 74.60 -15.55
CA SER A 52 39.63 75.81 -14.78
C SER A 52 39.07 76.91 -15.67
N SER A 53 37.83 77.34 -15.43
CA SER A 53 37.34 78.71 -15.71
C SER A 53 35.99 78.91 -15.05
N GLU A 54 35.90 79.75 -14.02
CA GLU A 54 34.97 80.89 -14.01
C GLU A 54 35.21 81.84 -12.82
N GLY A 55 34.92 83.12 -13.03
CA GLY A 55 34.40 84.07 -12.03
C GLY A 55 35.00 84.14 -10.63
N PHE A 56 35.94 85.07 -10.41
CA PHE A 56 36.07 85.74 -9.12
C PHE A 56 34.78 86.50 -8.77
N ARG A 57 34.20 86.24 -7.59
CA ARG A 57 33.19 87.01 -6.80
C ARG A 57 32.54 86.06 -5.77
N ASP A 58 32.27 86.41 -4.52
CA ASP A 58 32.75 87.50 -3.65
C ASP A 58 32.75 86.96 -2.19
N GLU A 59 33.16 87.78 -1.22
CA GLU A 59 33.47 87.40 0.17
C GLU A 59 32.51 86.42 0.89
N ALA A 60 33.04 85.27 1.33
CA ALA A 60 32.68 84.62 2.60
C ALA A 60 33.75 83.57 3.01
N PRO A 61 34.25 83.57 4.27
CA PRO A 61 35.19 82.55 4.73
C PRO A 61 34.47 81.24 5.09
N VAL A 62 34.48 80.27 4.17
CA VAL A 62 34.05 78.88 4.45
C VAL A 62 35.08 78.21 5.35
N GLU A 63 34.69 77.81 6.56
CA GLU A 63 35.61 77.17 7.50
C GLU A 63 36.19 75.84 6.98
N PRO A 64 37.43 75.48 7.38
CA PRO A 64 38.00 74.13 7.16
C PRO A 64 37.09 72.98 7.64
N GLU A 65 36.20 73.29 8.59
CA GLU A 65 35.18 72.39 9.13
C GLU A 65 34.16 71.93 8.08
N GLU A 66 33.79 72.77 7.12
CA GLU A 66 32.88 72.39 6.04
C GLU A 66 33.53 71.41 5.05
N PHE A 67 34.77 71.64 4.67
CA PHE A 67 35.49 70.74 3.77
C PHE A 67 35.70 69.37 4.41
N ARG A 68 36.03 69.31 5.72
CA ARG A 68 36.04 68.05 6.48
C ARG A 68 34.67 67.36 6.50
N LYS A 69 33.57 68.09 6.75
CA LYS A 69 32.20 67.55 6.71
C LYS A 69 31.82 67.00 5.32
N ARG A 70 32.24 67.67 4.23
CA ARG A 70 31.99 67.21 2.85
C ARG A 70 32.80 65.94 2.52
N PHE A 71 34.10 65.90 2.84
CA PHE A 71 34.93 64.71 2.65
C PHE A 71 34.40 63.51 3.46
N SER A 72 34.17 63.70 4.76
CA SER A 72 33.67 62.63 5.64
C SER A 72 32.30 62.10 5.20
N LYS A 73 31.44 62.95 4.62
CA LYS A 73 30.18 62.51 4.02
C LYS A 73 30.37 61.70 2.73
N ILE A 74 31.32 62.10 1.87
CA ILE A 74 31.68 61.34 0.65
C ILE A 74 32.26 59.97 1.04
N GLU A 75 33.16 59.92 2.03
CA GLU A 75 33.70 58.66 2.59
C GLU A 75 32.58 57.78 3.16
N SER A 76 31.64 58.36 3.92
CA SER A 76 30.47 57.66 4.47
C SER A 76 29.57 57.09 3.37
N ASP A 77 29.28 57.84 2.30
CA ASP A 77 28.49 57.34 1.16
C ASP A 77 29.24 56.30 0.32
N PHE A 78 30.58 56.35 0.23
CA PHE A 78 31.37 55.27 -0.37
C PHE A 78 31.39 54.01 0.51
N ALA A 79 31.62 54.15 1.81
CA ALA A 79 31.55 53.03 2.76
C ALA A 79 30.18 52.36 2.72
N ARG A 80 29.09 53.15 2.69
CA ARG A 80 27.72 52.63 2.58
C ARG A 80 27.44 51.96 1.23
N LYS A 81 28.04 52.42 0.13
CA LYS A 81 27.98 51.74 -1.18
C LYS A 81 28.73 50.40 -1.17
N ILE A 82 29.92 50.34 -0.55
CA ILE A 82 30.69 49.11 -0.39
C ILE A 82 29.92 48.12 0.49
N GLU A 83 29.43 48.56 1.65
CA GLU A 83 28.64 47.71 2.56
C GLU A 83 27.35 47.19 1.90
N HIS A 84 26.70 48.00 1.05
CA HIS A 84 25.55 47.57 0.26
C HIS A 84 25.94 46.53 -0.80
N LYS A 85 27.06 46.73 -1.52
CA LYS A 85 27.58 45.74 -2.47
C LYS A 85 28.00 44.44 -1.78
N ASP A 86 28.63 44.50 -0.61
CA ASP A 86 28.93 43.30 0.17
C ASP A 86 27.66 42.58 0.65
N LYS A 87 26.57 43.30 0.94
CA LYS A 87 25.26 42.69 1.22
C LYS A 87 24.71 41.99 -0.03
N GLU A 88 24.69 42.64 -1.19
CA GLU A 88 24.29 42.02 -2.47
C GLU A 88 25.13 40.76 -2.78
N TRP A 89 26.47 40.84 -2.71
CA TRP A 89 27.35 39.71 -3.00
C TRP A 89 27.12 38.53 -2.04
N ARG A 90 26.94 38.80 -0.73
CA ARG A 90 26.60 37.76 0.25
C ARG A 90 25.21 37.15 0.01
N GLU A 91 24.25 37.92 -0.50
CA GLU A 91 22.92 37.42 -0.89
C GLU A 91 23.02 36.50 -2.12
N ILE A 92 23.76 36.93 -3.16
CA ILE A 92 24.01 36.17 -4.41
C ILE A 92 24.76 34.87 -4.11
N VAL A 93 25.74 34.87 -3.21
CA VAL A 93 26.44 33.66 -2.76
C VAL A 93 25.46 32.73 -2.06
N ARG A 94 24.73 33.23 -1.04
CA ARG A 94 23.75 32.44 -0.28
C ARG A 94 22.68 31.79 -1.17
N ASP A 95 22.22 32.47 -2.21
CA ASP A 95 21.23 31.93 -3.14
C ASP A 95 21.83 30.93 -4.15
N LYS A 96 23.12 31.05 -4.50
CA LYS A 96 23.84 30.00 -5.23
C LYS A 96 24.04 28.76 -4.36
N ASP A 97 24.42 28.92 -3.09
CA ASP A 97 24.61 27.80 -2.15
C ASP A 97 23.29 27.03 -1.94
N LYS A 98 22.17 27.76 -1.72
CA LYS A 98 20.82 27.15 -1.72
C LYS A 98 20.53 26.37 -3.00
N ARG A 99 20.90 26.89 -4.18
CA ARG A 99 20.62 26.20 -5.45
C ARG A 99 21.54 25.00 -5.68
N ILE A 100 22.77 25.02 -5.19
CA ILE A 100 23.67 23.86 -5.17
C ILE A 100 23.07 22.77 -4.29
N ASN A 101 22.76 23.06 -3.03
CA ASN A 101 22.16 22.08 -2.10
C ASN A 101 20.84 21.49 -2.66
N ALA A 102 19.99 22.32 -3.30
CA ALA A 102 18.77 21.84 -3.94
C ALA A 102 19.04 20.91 -5.13
N LEU A 103 20.08 21.17 -5.94
CA LEU A 103 20.51 20.30 -7.04
C LEU A 103 21.17 19.01 -6.54
N GLU A 104 21.85 19.03 -5.39
CA GLU A 104 22.43 17.84 -4.78
C GLU A 104 21.35 16.91 -4.21
N ILE A 105 20.33 17.46 -3.55
CA ILE A 105 19.14 16.72 -3.12
C ILE A 105 18.41 16.11 -4.33
N GLU A 106 18.18 16.90 -5.39
CA GLU A 106 17.57 16.43 -6.65
C GLU A 106 18.39 15.30 -7.32
N LYS A 107 19.73 15.39 -7.26
CA LYS A 107 20.65 14.35 -7.74
C LYS A 107 20.59 13.07 -6.89
N ASP A 108 20.51 13.17 -5.56
CA ASP A 108 20.45 12.00 -4.68
C ASP A 108 19.06 11.33 -4.70
N GLU A 109 17.98 12.10 -4.86
CA GLU A 109 16.63 11.57 -5.07
C GLU A 109 16.50 10.85 -6.41
N THR A 110 17.02 11.43 -7.50
CA THR A 110 17.03 10.79 -8.82
C THR A 110 17.94 9.56 -8.88
N TRP A 111 19.03 9.54 -8.10
CA TRP A 111 19.87 8.35 -7.92
C TRP A 111 19.14 7.24 -7.16
N ARG A 112 18.54 7.56 -5.99
CA ARG A 112 17.72 6.61 -5.20
C ARG A 112 16.56 6.03 -6.03
N HIS A 113 15.89 6.86 -6.83
CA HIS A 113 14.82 6.40 -7.72
C HIS A 113 15.35 5.48 -8.85
N ASN A 114 16.56 5.73 -9.37
CA ASN A 114 17.21 4.84 -10.34
C ASN A 114 17.49 3.46 -9.73
N GLU A 115 18.05 3.40 -8.52
CA GLU A 115 18.41 2.13 -7.88
C GLU A 115 17.17 1.29 -7.57
N ALA A 116 16.10 1.91 -7.03
CA ALA A 116 14.81 1.24 -6.82
C ALA A 116 14.18 0.72 -8.14
N LEU A 117 14.38 1.41 -9.26
CA LEU A 117 13.94 0.93 -10.58
C LEU A 117 14.78 -0.25 -11.10
N LYS A 118 16.09 -0.29 -10.83
CA LYS A 118 16.94 -1.46 -11.14
C LYS A 118 16.55 -2.68 -10.30
N GLU A 119 16.31 -2.49 -9.00
CA GLU A 119 15.88 -3.57 -8.10
C GLU A 119 14.51 -4.11 -8.54
N SER A 120 13.56 -3.23 -8.85
CA SER A 120 12.27 -3.61 -9.43
C SER A 120 12.41 -4.33 -10.79
N LEU A 121 13.41 -3.99 -11.60
CA LEU A 121 13.69 -4.68 -12.86
C LEU A 121 14.26 -6.08 -12.62
N LYS A 122 15.29 -6.21 -11.77
CA LYS A 122 15.87 -7.50 -11.36
C LYS A 122 14.82 -8.46 -10.81
N ASN A 123 13.94 -7.97 -9.93
CA ASN A 123 12.85 -8.77 -9.36
C ASN A 123 11.84 -9.22 -10.43
N ALA A 124 11.58 -8.40 -11.45
CA ALA A 124 10.75 -8.77 -12.59
C ALA A 124 11.45 -9.75 -13.56
N GLU A 125 12.77 -9.67 -13.71
CA GLU A 125 13.58 -10.62 -14.51
C GLU A 125 13.63 -12.00 -13.82
N GLU A 126 13.84 -12.06 -12.50
CA GLU A 126 13.77 -13.30 -11.71
C GLU A 126 12.38 -13.95 -11.78
N PHE A 127 11.31 -13.15 -11.69
CA PHE A 127 9.93 -13.66 -11.82
C PHE A 127 9.64 -14.19 -13.23
N ASN A 128 10.15 -13.53 -14.28
CA ASN A 128 10.08 -14.04 -15.64
C ASN A 128 10.87 -15.35 -15.82
N SER A 129 12.05 -15.48 -15.19
CA SER A 129 12.84 -16.72 -15.22
C SER A 129 12.07 -17.89 -14.60
N LYS A 130 11.48 -17.70 -13.40
CA LYS A 130 10.64 -18.70 -12.73
C LYS A 130 9.41 -19.08 -13.55
N ILE A 131 8.79 -18.10 -14.25
CA ILE A 131 7.69 -18.36 -15.20
C ILE A 131 8.15 -19.19 -16.41
N LEU A 132 9.41 -19.06 -16.84
CA LEU A 132 9.96 -19.78 -17.99
C LEU A 132 10.29 -21.23 -17.62
N GLU A 133 10.94 -21.43 -16.47
CA GLU A 133 11.18 -22.72 -15.82
C GLU A 133 9.86 -23.48 -15.57
N HIS A 134 8.84 -22.83 -14.99
CA HIS A 134 7.52 -23.44 -14.82
C HIS A 134 6.86 -23.85 -16.15
N LYS A 135 7.12 -23.17 -17.26
CA LYS A 135 6.60 -23.60 -18.59
C LYS A 135 7.35 -24.82 -19.10
N GLU A 136 8.67 -24.85 -18.95
CA GLU A 136 9.48 -26.01 -19.33
C GLU A 136 9.09 -27.25 -18.52
N ASN A 137 9.00 -27.13 -17.19
CA ASN A 137 8.57 -28.22 -16.31
C ASN A 137 7.15 -28.72 -16.68
N ASN A 138 6.21 -27.83 -17.00
CA ASN A 138 4.89 -28.22 -17.51
C ASN A 138 4.97 -28.93 -18.88
N GLN A 139 5.87 -28.52 -19.78
CA GLN A 139 6.08 -29.19 -21.07
C GLN A 139 6.71 -30.57 -20.89
N GLN A 140 7.68 -30.72 -19.99
CA GLN A 140 8.27 -32.01 -19.64
C GLN A 140 7.21 -32.96 -19.05
N ILE A 141 6.39 -32.50 -18.10
CA ILE A 141 5.26 -33.26 -17.54
C ILE A 141 4.26 -33.66 -18.64
N GLY A 142 3.90 -32.74 -19.54
CA GLY A 142 3.01 -33.03 -20.67
C GLY A 142 3.57 -34.08 -21.64
N ASN A 143 4.88 -34.04 -21.91
CA ASN A 143 5.58 -35.05 -22.71
C ASN A 143 5.55 -36.44 -22.03
N LEU A 144 5.83 -36.51 -20.73
CA LEU A 144 5.77 -37.75 -19.95
C LEU A 144 4.35 -38.33 -19.91
N GLN A 145 3.34 -37.49 -19.65
CA GLN A 145 1.92 -37.90 -19.70
C GLN A 145 1.53 -38.43 -21.08
N SER A 146 2.03 -37.84 -22.17
CA SER A 146 1.80 -38.33 -23.53
C SER A 146 2.44 -39.70 -23.78
N GLN A 147 3.67 -39.91 -23.28
CA GLN A 147 4.35 -41.22 -23.39
C GLN A 147 3.63 -42.30 -22.57
N GLU A 148 3.21 -42.01 -21.33
CA GLU A 148 2.44 -42.98 -20.52
C GLU A 148 1.06 -43.28 -21.14
N LEU A 149 0.38 -42.28 -21.71
CA LEU A 149 -0.88 -42.49 -22.42
C LEU A 149 -0.69 -43.39 -23.66
N LEU A 150 0.43 -43.27 -24.37
CA LEU A 150 0.78 -44.17 -25.49
C LEU A 150 1.08 -45.60 -25.00
N LYS A 151 1.83 -45.77 -23.90
CA LYS A 151 2.07 -47.09 -23.28
C LYS A 151 0.77 -47.75 -22.85
N VAL A 152 -0.11 -47.02 -22.15
CA VAL A 152 -1.44 -47.51 -21.73
C VAL A 152 -2.29 -47.88 -22.95
N LYS A 153 -2.33 -47.04 -24.00
CA LYS A 153 -3.07 -47.34 -25.24
C LYS A 153 -2.56 -48.61 -25.92
N GLN A 154 -1.25 -48.84 -25.95
CA GLN A 154 -0.66 -50.05 -26.52
C GLN A 154 -0.94 -51.30 -25.67
N LEU A 155 -0.91 -51.18 -24.34
CA LEU A 155 -1.32 -52.26 -23.43
C LEU A 155 -2.80 -52.63 -23.58
N VAL A 156 -3.70 -51.65 -23.71
CA VAL A 156 -5.13 -51.88 -23.98
C VAL A 156 -5.30 -52.63 -25.31
N LEU A 157 -4.68 -52.16 -26.40
CA LEU A 157 -4.78 -52.81 -27.71
C LEU A 157 -4.27 -54.27 -27.69
N LEU A 158 -3.19 -54.55 -26.95
CA LEU A 158 -2.71 -55.92 -26.74
C LEU A 158 -3.70 -56.79 -25.95
N ARG A 159 -4.40 -56.22 -24.95
CA ARG A 159 -5.45 -56.94 -24.21
C ARG A 159 -6.70 -57.16 -25.04
N ASP A 160 -7.09 -56.20 -25.88
CA ASP A 160 -8.21 -56.38 -26.83
C ASP A 160 -7.91 -57.51 -27.82
N GLN A 161 -6.67 -57.59 -28.32
CA GLN A 161 -6.22 -58.69 -29.17
C GLN A 161 -6.20 -60.05 -28.42
N GLU A 162 -5.75 -60.08 -27.16
CA GLU A 162 -5.78 -61.28 -26.32
C GLU A 162 -7.22 -61.74 -26.00
N ILE A 163 -8.13 -60.81 -25.77
CA ILE A 163 -9.56 -61.08 -25.56
C ILE A 163 -10.18 -61.61 -26.85
N ALA A 164 -9.84 -61.05 -28.01
CA ALA A 164 -10.32 -61.52 -29.32
C ALA A 164 -9.88 -62.96 -29.62
N THR A 165 -8.59 -63.30 -29.40
CA THR A 165 -8.09 -64.68 -29.63
C THR A 165 -8.71 -65.67 -28.66
N LYS A 166 -8.82 -65.33 -27.36
CA LYS A 166 -9.52 -66.16 -26.36
C LYS A 166 -11.01 -66.34 -26.69
N THR A 167 -11.66 -65.31 -27.23
CA THR A 167 -13.07 -65.38 -27.66
C THR A 167 -13.26 -66.28 -28.88
N SER A 168 -12.29 -66.34 -29.79
CA SER A 168 -12.30 -67.33 -30.88
C SER A 168 -12.14 -68.74 -30.33
N ALA A 169 -11.07 -69.00 -29.57
CA ALA A 169 -10.80 -70.32 -29.00
C ALA A 169 -11.96 -70.85 -28.15
N LEU A 170 -12.66 -69.97 -27.42
CA LEU A 170 -13.87 -70.33 -26.67
C LEU A 170 -15.05 -70.69 -27.58
N LYS A 171 -15.24 -70.04 -28.73
CA LYS A 171 -16.25 -70.45 -29.72
C LYS A 171 -15.90 -71.81 -30.32
N ASP A 172 -14.64 -72.02 -30.67
CA ASP A 172 -14.17 -73.27 -31.27
C ASP A 172 -14.30 -74.45 -30.29
N ALA A 173 -13.96 -74.24 -29.01
CA ALA A 173 -14.19 -75.22 -27.94
C ALA A 173 -15.69 -75.51 -27.70
N ASN A 174 -16.56 -74.49 -27.73
CA ASN A 174 -18.01 -74.70 -27.63
C ASN A 174 -18.56 -75.48 -28.83
N LEU A 175 -18.06 -75.25 -30.05
CA LEU A 175 -18.42 -76.04 -31.23
C LEU A 175 -17.94 -77.49 -31.13
N GLN A 176 -16.80 -77.76 -30.49
CA GLN A 176 -16.35 -79.12 -30.19
C GLN A 176 -17.22 -79.80 -29.12
N LEU A 177 -17.55 -79.10 -28.03
CA LEU A 177 -18.47 -79.60 -26.99
C LEU A 177 -19.85 -79.93 -27.57
N GLU A 178 -20.38 -79.11 -28.48
CA GLU A 178 -21.68 -79.38 -29.09
C GLU A 178 -21.64 -80.57 -30.07
N LYS A 179 -20.53 -80.77 -30.80
CA LYS A 179 -20.31 -82.01 -31.57
C LYS A 179 -20.28 -83.24 -30.66
N LEU A 180 -19.54 -83.18 -29.55
CA LEU A 180 -19.45 -84.28 -28.58
C LEU A 180 -20.80 -84.57 -27.90
N ARG A 181 -21.59 -83.54 -27.57
CA ARG A 181 -22.97 -83.71 -27.06
C ARG A 181 -23.86 -84.45 -28.06
N ASN A 182 -23.85 -84.04 -29.32
CA ASN A 182 -24.62 -84.71 -30.38
C ASN A 182 -24.17 -86.17 -30.56
N GLU A 183 -22.87 -86.45 -30.46
CA GLU A 183 -22.34 -87.82 -30.52
C GLU A 183 -22.74 -88.66 -29.29
N VAL A 184 -22.72 -88.10 -28.08
CA VAL A 184 -23.25 -88.78 -26.89
C VAL A 184 -24.76 -89.05 -27.02
N SER A 185 -25.54 -88.10 -27.57
CA SER A 185 -26.96 -88.34 -27.89
C SER A 185 -27.17 -89.38 -29.00
N ARG A 186 -26.22 -89.54 -29.92
CA ARG A 186 -26.23 -90.59 -30.95
C ARG A 186 -25.93 -91.95 -30.33
N LEU A 187 -24.92 -92.04 -29.46
CA LEU A 187 -24.50 -93.26 -28.78
C LEU A 187 -25.57 -93.78 -27.82
N ARG A 188 -26.23 -92.92 -27.04
CA ARG A 188 -27.34 -93.33 -26.14
C ARG A 188 -28.47 -94.06 -26.87
N ARG A 189 -28.84 -93.61 -28.08
CA ARG A 189 -29.83 -94.31 -28.92
C ARG A 189 -29.35 -95.67 -29.43
N GLN A 190 -28.03 -95.88 -29.55
CA GLN A 190 -27.47 -97.19 -29.87
C GLN A 190 -27.38 -98.09 -28.64
N GLU A 191 -27.17 -97.52 -27.45
CA GLU A 191 -27.22 -98.21 -26.16
C GLU A 191 -28.65 -98.70 -25.85
N GLU A 192 -29.66 -97.85 -26.07
CA GLU A 192 -31.09 -98.20 -26.04
C GLU A 192 -31.39 -99.40 -26.97
N LEU A 193 -31.04 -99.31 -28.26
CA LEU A 193 -31.24 -100.40 -29.23
C LEU A 193 -30.44 -101.67 -28.92
N LEU A 194 -29.29 -101.57 -28.24
CA LEU A 194 -28.53 -102.73 -27.78
C LEU A 194 -29.18 -103.40 -26.58
N SER A 195 -29.87 -102.64 -25.71
CA SER A 195 -30.69 -103.19 -24.63
C SER A 195 -31.89 -103.97 -25.19
N ASP A 196 -32.62 -103.39 -26.14
CA ASP A 196 -33.76 -104.06 -26.80
C ASP A 196 -33.34 -105.41 -27.41
N VAL A 197 -32.18 -105.45 -28.10
CA VAL A 197 -31.63 -106.67 -28.71
C VAL A 197 -31.12 -107.67 -27.66
N GLN A 198 -30.68 -107.23 -26.49
CA GLN A 198 -30.30 -108.12 -25.39
C GLN A 198 -31.53 -108.79 -24.76
N ASP A 199 -32.60 -108.03 -24.52
CA ASP A 199 -33.86 -108.56 -24.00
C ASP A 199 -34.51 -109.56 -24.99
N ASP A 200 -34.48 -109.27 -26.29
CA ASP A 200 -34.91 -110.21 -27.35
C ASP A 200 -34.05 -111.49 -27.36
N LEU A 201 -32.73 -111.38 -27.21
CA LEU A 201 -31.82 -112.54 -27.20
C LEU A 201 -32.04 -113.43 -25.96
N ASP A 202 -32.26 -112.85 -24.78
CA ASP A 202 -32.55 -113.63 -23.57
C ASP A 202 -33.98 -114.20 -23.58
N SER A 203 -34.95 -113.51 -24.18
CA SER A 203 -36.28 -114.06 -24.51
C SER A 203 -36.19 -115.29 -25.43
N LEU A 204 -35.34 -115.22 -26.48
CA LEU A 204 -35.06 -116.33 -27.39
C LEU A 204 -34.30 -117.49 -26.71
N ARG A 205 -33.35 -117.20 -25.80
CA ARG A 205 -32.70 -118.23 -24.97
C ARG A 205 -33.72 -118.91 -24.04
N HIS A 206 -34.63 -118.15 -23.43
CA HIS A 206 -35.66 -118.69 -22.56
C HIS A 206 -36.75 -119.48 -23.31
N SER A 207 -37.08 -119.17 -24.57
CA SER A 207 -37.93 -120.03 -25.40
C SER A 207 -37.19 -121.31 -25.82
N SER A 208 -36.02 -121.18 -26.42
CA SER A 208 -35.20 -122.32 -26.84
C SER A 208 -34.90 -123.31 -25.69
N SER A 209 -34.61 -122.80 -24.48
CA SER A 209 -34.40 -123.64 -23.30
C SER A 209 -35.68 -124.39 -22.86
N ARG A 210 -36.87 -123.79 -23.02
CA ARG A 210 -38.15 -124.47 -22.74
C ARG A 210 -38.45 -125.56 -23.78
N ASP A 211 -38.19 -125.28 -25.05
CA ASP A 211 -38.39 -126.23 -26.13
C ASP A 211 -37.41 -127.41 -26.06
N LEU A 212 -36.14 -127.16 -25.73
CA LEU A 212 -35.15 -128.21 -25.44
C LEU A 212 -35.57 -129.08 -24.25
N ALA A 213 -36.03 -128.48 -23.15
CA ALA A 213 -36.52 -129.24 -21.99
C ALA A 213 -37.75 -130.10 -22.34
N ARG A 214 -38.65 -129.59 -23.18
CA ARG A 214 -39.80 -130.34 -23.71
C ARG A 214 -39.37 -131.50 -24.59
N LEU A 215 -38.48 -131.27 -25.55
CA LEU A 215 -37.98 -132.31 -26.47
C LEU A 215 -37.22 -133.40 -25.69
N ALA A 216 -36.45 -133.04 -24.66
CA ALA A 216 -35.82 -134.03 -23.77
C ALA A 216 -36.86 -134.90 -23.03
N ALA A 217 -37.96 -134.30 -22.56
CA ALA A 217 -39.06 -135.02 -21.90
C ALA A 217 -39.94 -135.84 -22.88
N GLU A 218 -39.91 -135.56 -24.18
CA GLU A 218 -40.54 -136.37 -25.23
C GLU A 218 -39.59 -137.54 -25.65
N LEU A 219 -38.30 -137.27 -25.83
CA LEU A 219 -37.28 -138.28 -26.10
C LEU A 219 -37.17 -139.33 -24.98
N ALA A 220 -37.19 -138.91 -23.72
CA ALA A 220 -37.13 -139.81 -22.56
C ALA A 220 -38.30 -140.81 -22.52
N ARG A 221 -39.50 -140.43 -22.99
CA ARG A 221 -40.64 -141.35 -23.13
C ARG A 221 -40.39 -142.37 -24.23
N SER A 222 -39.98 -141.94 -25.43
CA SER A 222 -39.74 -142.85 -26.56
C SER A 222 -38.57 -143.82 -26.31
N GLN A 223 -37.52 -143.40 -25.61
CA GLN A 223 -36.44 -144.30 -25.19
C GLN A 223 -36.90 -145.41 -24.24
N GLN A 224 -37.90 -145.14 -23.39
CA GLN A 224 -38.46 -146.15 -22.50
C GLN A 224 -39.28 -147.18 -23.30
N GLU A 225 -40.07 -146.74 -24.28
CA GLU A 225 -40.81 -147.60 -25.21
C GLU A 225 -39.89 -148.54 -26.01
N GLN A 226 -38.75 -148.02 -26.50
CA GLN A 226 -37.76 -148.84 -27.23
C GLN A 226 -37.14 -149.95 -26.38
N ARG A 227 -36.85 -149.71 -25.10
CA ARG A 227 -36.29 -150.74 -24.19
C ARG A 227 -37.23 -151.95 -24.08
N HIS A 228 -38.51 -151.68 -23.84
CA HIS A 228 -39.55 -152.73 -23.75
C HIS A 228 -39.74 -153.55 -25.04
N LEU A 229 -39.34 -153.02 -26.21
CA LEU A 229 -39.31 -153.77 -27.47
C LEU A 229 -38.00 -154.56 -27.65
N SER A 230 -36.86 -154.01 -27.22
CA SER A 230 -35.55 -154.67 -27.29
C SER A 230 -35.50 -155.96 -26.48
N ASP A 231 -36.03 -155.95 -25.25
CA ASP A 231 -36.01 -157.12 -24.36
C ASP A 231 -36.79 -158.31 -24.95
N ARG A 232 -37.83 -158.05 -25.73
CA ARG A 232 -38.61 -159.08 -26.45
C ARG A 232 -37.82 -159.72 -27.59
N LEU A 233 -36.91 -158.98 -28.24
CA LEU A 233 -36.10 -159.48 -29.36
C LEU A 233 -34.91 -160.33 -28.90
N ALA A 234 -34.41 -160.11 -27.67
CA ALA A 234 -33.33 -160.91 -27.10
C ALA A 234 -33.73 -162.38 -26.95
N ILE A 235 -34.95 -162.65 -26.49
CA ILE A 235 -35.48 -164.01 -26.23
C ILE A 235 -35.53 -164.86 -27.51
N PHE A 236 -35.82 -164.25 -28.68
CA PHE A 236 -35.93 -164.97 -29.95
C PHE A 236 -34.59 -165.33 -30.60
N ARG A 237 -33.45 -164.78 -30.14
CA ARG A 237 -32.13 -165.01 -30.77
C ARG A 237 -31.35 -166.21 -30.19
N GLN A 238 -31.88 -166.89 -29.19
CA GLN A 238 -31.12 -167.89 -28.41
C GLN A 238 -31.38 -169.35 -28.84
N SER A 239 -32.15 -169.58 -29.92
CA SER A 239 -32.69 -170.91 -30.26
C SER A 239 -32.18 -171.55 -31.56
N GLU A 240 -31.39 -170.86 -32.39
CA GLU A 240 -31.11 -171.33 -33.76
C GLU A 240 -29.64 -171.67 -34.07
N SER A 241 -29.45 -172.98 -34.24
CA SER A 241 -28.53 -173.66 -35.17
C SER A 241 -27.03 -173.77 -34.83
N GLU A 242 -26.62 -175.04 -34.79
CA GLU A 242 -25.26 -175.54 -34.62
C GLU A 242 -24.82 -176.28 -35.91
N VAL A 243 -23.51 -176.53 -36.06
CA VAL A 243 -22.90 -177.54 -36.96
C VAL A 243 -23.00 -177.36 -38.49
N GLY A 244 -21.88 -177.60 -39.20
CA GLY A 244 -21.85 -177.67 -40.67
C GLY A 244 -20.46 -177.75 -41.32
N LEU A 245 -19.61 -178.70 -40.91
CA LEU A 245 -18.27 -178.91 -41.53
C LEU A 245 -18.29 -180.06 -42.55
N GLY A 246 -17.69 -179.85 -43.72
CA GLY A 246 -17.60 -180.88 -44.78
C GLY A 246 -16.51 -180.60 -45.82
N ASP A 247 -16.49 -179.42 -46.43
CA ASP A 247 -15.50 -179.01 -47.46
C ASP A 247 -14.13 -178.60 -46.86
N ALA A 248 -13.87 -179.03 -45.62
CA ALA A 248 -13.05 -178.33 -44.64
C ALA A 248 -11.52 -178.41 -44.84
N ARG A 249 -11.04 -178.82 -46.03
CA ARG A 249 -9.59 -178.85 -46.33
C ARG A 249 -9.21 -178.05 -47.56
N ILE A 250 -9.92 -178.20 -48.69
CA ILE A 250 -9.71 -177.32 -49.85
C ILE A 250 -10.31 -175.95 -49.58
N VAL A 251 -11.48 -175.86 -48.92
CA VAL A 251 -11.94 -174.58 -48.38
C VAL A 251 -10.99 -174.08 -47.30
N ALA A 252 -10.35 -174.90 -46.46
CA ALA A 252 -9.39 -174.38 -45.49
C ALA A 252 -8.10 -173.83 -46.13
N GLU A 253 -7.58 -174.45 -47.19
CA GLU A 253 -6.39 -173.95 -47.90
C GLU A 253 -6.71 -172.71 -48.75
N ARG A 254 -7.84 -172.72 -49.47
CA ARG A 254 -8.36 -171.54 -50.17
C ARG A 254 -8.63 -170.39 -49.18
N ARG A 255 -9.27 -170.68 -48.04
CA ARG A 255 -9.52 -169.72 -46.95
C ARG A 255 -8.24 -169.28 -46.24
N LEU A 256 -7.18 -170.07 -46.19
CA LEU A 256 -5.88 -169.67 -45.66
C LEU A 256 -5.14 -168.73 -46.62
N LEU A 257 -5.27 -168.93 -47.94
CA LEU A 257 -4.73 -168.03 -48.94
C LEU A 257 -5.56 -166.74 -49.06
N GLU A 258 -6.89 -166.84 -49.00
CA GLU A 258 -7.79 -165.68 -48.89
C GLU A 258 -7.56 -164.93 -47.57
N GLN A 259 -7.38 -165.62 -46.45
CA GLN A 259 -7.01 -165.02 -45.16
C GLN A 259 -5.66 -164.31 -45.27
N ARG A 260 -4.63 -164.89 -45.89
CA ARG A 260 -3.33 -164.23 -46.08
C ARG A 260 -3.40 -163.03 -47.03
N LEU A 261 -4.27 -163.08 -48.03
CA LEU A 261 -4.53 -161.95 -48.93
C LEU A 261 -5.27 -160.84 -48.18
N GLU A 262 -6.26 -161.18 -47.36
CA GLU A 262 -7.00 -160.25 -46.50
C GLU A 262 -6.10 -159.66 -45.42
N GLU A 263 -5.25 -160.44 -44.75
CA GLU A 263 -4.22 -159.99 -43.82
C GLU A 263 -3.24 -159.02 -44.50
N ALA A 264 -2.78 -159.33 -45.72
CA ALA A 264 -1.92 -158.42 -46.49
C ALA A 264 -2.65 -157.14 -46.93
N HIS A 265 -3.94 -157.22 -47.27
CA HIS A 265 -4.78 -156.07 -47.59
C HIS A 265 -5.04 -155.20 -46.35
N LEU A 266 -5.35 -155.80 -45.21
CA LEU A 266 -5.52 -155.16 -43.91
C LEU A 266 -4.24 -154.42 -43.50
N HIS A 267 -3.08 -155.09 -43.55
CA HIS A 267 -1.79 -154.45 -43.30
C HIS A 267 -1.50 -153.30 -44.28
N LEU A 268 -1.84 -153.45 -45.58
CA LEU A 268 -1.70 -152.35 -46.54
C LEU A 268 -2.64 -151.19 -46.21
N THR A 269 -3.86 -151.45 -45.75
CA THR A 269 -4.80 -150.40 -45.31
C THR A 269 -4.37 -149.74 -44.01
N ASP A 270 -3.86 -150.48 -43.02
CA ASP A 270 -3.33 -149.95 -41.76
C ASP A 270 -2.11 -149.05 -41.99
N ILE A 271 -1.23 -149.47 -42.90
CA ILE A 271 -0.10 -148.65 -43.35
C ILE A 271 -0.64 -147.40 -44.05
N LYS A 272 -1.60 -147.53 -44.97
CA LYS A 272 -2.16 -146.39 -45.72
C LYS A 272 -2.91 -145.40 -44.82
N THR A 273 -3.69 -145.85 -43.85
CA THR A 273 -4.36 -144.97 -42.87
C THR A 273 -3.32 -144.29 -41.99
N SER A 274 -2.33 -145.03 -41.45
CA SER A 274 -1.24 -144.44 -40.66
C SER A 274 -0.45 -143.36 -41.41
N TRP A 275 -0.13 -143.56 -42.70
CA TRP A 275 0.48 -142.52 -43.54
C TRP A 275 -0.48 -141.35 -43.81
N SER A 276 -1.78 -141.60 -44.01
CA SER A 276 -2.79 -140.55 -44.24
C SER A 276 -2.99 -139.69 -42.99
N ASP A 277 -3.12 -140.31 -41.81
CA ASP A 277 -3.19 -139.63 -40.51
C ASP A 277 -1.91 -138.83 -40.25
N LYS A 278 -0.74 -139.38 -40.63
CA LYS A 278 0.53 -138.67 -40.50
C LYS A 278 0.62 -137.46 -41.43
N ILE A 279 0.10 -137.56 -42.66
CA ILE A 279 -0.02 -136.43 -43.59
C ILE A 279 -0.96 -135.37 -43.02
N ALA A 280 -2.19 -135.73 -42.62
CA ALA A 280 -3.16 -134.79 -42.04
C ALA A 280 -2.65 -134.12 -40.74
N SER A 281 -1.88 -134.85 -39.94
CA SER A 281 -1.18 -134.32 -38.76
C SER A 281 -0.11 -133.28 -39.14
N LEU A 282 0.71 -133.55 -40.17
CA LEU A 282 1.72 -132.63 -40.67
C LEU A 282 1.10 -131.41 -41.37
N GLU A 283 0.04 -131.58 -42.15
CA GLU A 283 -0.73 -130.48 -42.77
C GLU A 283 -1.35 -129.57 -41.70
N THR A 284 -1.91 -130.16 -40.64
CA THR A 284 -2.40 -129.41 -39.46
C THR A 284 -1.26 -128.64 -38.77
N GLN A 285 -0.07 -129.25 -38.66
CA GLN A 285 1.10 -128.59 -38.07
C GLN A 285 1.61 -127.44 -38.95
N VAL A 286 1.72 -127.63 -40.26
CA VAL A 286 2.10 -126.59 -41.24
C VAL A 286 1.07 -125.46 -41.25
N GLY A 287 -0.23 -125.77 -41.18
CA GLY A 287 -1.29 -124.76 -41.08
C GLY A 287 -1.20 -123.92 -39.80
N ARG A 288 -0.89 -124.55 -38.66
CA ARG A 288 -0.65 -123.84 -37.38
C ARG A 288 0.59 -122.95 -37.46
N LEU A 289 1.72 -123.48 -37.94
CA LEU A 289 2.97 -122.71 -38.08
C LEU A 289 2.83 -121.54 -39.06
N SER A 290 2.10 -121.74 -40.17
CA SER A 290 1.82 -120.68 -41.16
C SER A 290 0.96 -119.56 -40.56
N ARG A 291 -0.04 -119.91 -39.74
CA ARG A 291 -0.84 -118.93 -39.01
C ARG A 291 -0.01 -118.18 -37.96
N GLN A 292 0.77 -118.89 -37.13
CA GLN A 292 1.64 -118.29 -36.14
C GLN A 292 2.64 -117.32 -36.79
N ALA A 293 3.27 -117.69 -37.91
CA ALA A 293 4.18 -116.81 -38.64
C ALA A 293 3.49 -115.54 -39.17
N ALA A 294 2.23 -115.63 -39.59
CA ALA A 294 1.44 -114.47 -40.00
C ALA A 294 1.02 -113.59 -38.80
N GLU A 295 0.63 -114.20 -37.68
CA GLU A 295 0.27 -113.53 -36.43
C GLU A 295 1.48 -112.79 -35.84
N GLU A 296 2.63 -113.45 -35.66
CA GLU A 296 3.87 -112.81 -35.23
C GLU A 296 4.35 -111.74 -36.25
N GLY A 297 4.12 -111.95 -37.54
CA GLY A 297 4.39 -110.96 -38.58
C GLY A 297 3.45 -109.74 -38.53
N SER A 298 2.25 -109.87 -37.95
CA SER A 298 1.37 -108.74 -37.62
C SER A 298 1.82 -108.03 -36.34
N GLU A 299 2.23 -108.81 -35.33
CA GLU A 299 2.69 -108.31 -34.03
C GLU A 299 3.97 -107.48 -34.17
N ARG A 300 4.97 -108.00 -34.91
CA ARG A 300 6.21 -107.28 -35.22
C ARG A 300 5.96 -105.96 -35.97
N ARG A 301 4.91 -105.87 -36.81
CA ARG A 301 4.55 -104.61 -37.48
C ARG A 301 3.90 -103.62 -36.54
N ARG A 302 2.90 -104.03 -35.74
CA ARG A 302 2.28 -103.17 -34.71
C ARG A 302 3.33 -102.65 -33.71
N ALA A 303 4.22 -103.50 -33.22
CA ALA A 303 5.30 -103.09 -32.32
C ALA A 303 6.33 -102.13 -32.96
N VAL A 304 6.54 -102.20 -34.28
CA VAL A 304 7.36 -101.21 -35.02
C VAL A 304 6.61 -99.90 -35.19
N GLU A 305 5.35 -99.93 -35.60
CA GLU A 305 4.50 -98.72 -35.73
C GLU A 305 4.30 -97.98 -34.40
N GLU A 306 4.17 -98.70 -33.29
CA GLU A 306 4.12 -98.15 -31.93
C GLU A 306 5.46 -97.54 -31.51
N LYS A 307 6.58 -98.24 -31.79
CA LYS A 307 7.93 -97.70 -31.56
C LYS A 307 8.20 -96.44 -32.38
N GLU A 308 7.75 -96.38 -33.64
CA GLU A 308 7.93 -95.22 -34.51
C GLU A 308 7.13 -94.01 -34.01
N LYS A 309 5.88 -94.21 -33.54
CA LYS A 309 5.09 -93.16 -32.87
C LYS A 309 5.79 -92.63 -31.62
N LEU A 310 6.21 -93.53 -30.72
CA LEU A 310 6.94 -93.15 -29.50
C LEU A 310 8.25 -92.41 -29.79
N ILE A 311 8.94 -92.73 -30.89
CA ILE A 311 10.13 -91.99 -31.33
C ILE A 311 9.78 -90.57 -31.79
N GLU A 312 8.65 -90.36 -32.45
CA GLU A 312 8.21 -89.02 -32.86
C GLU A 312 7.69 -88.21 -31.67
N ASP A 313 6.92 -88.83 -30.76
CA ASP A 313 6.47 -88.22 -29.50
C ASP A 313 7.67 -87.74 -28.66
N ILE A 314 8.75 -88.54 -28.58
CA ILE A 314 10.00 -88.15 -27.90
C ILE A 314 10.63 -86.92 -28.56
N LYS A 315 10.77 -86.88 -29.90
CA LYS A 315 11.33 -85.71 -30.60
C LYS A 315 10.50 -84.45 -30.37
N GLN A 316 9.17 -84.57 -30.36
CA GLN A 316 8.28 -83.44 -30.11
C GLN A 316 8.49 -82.91 -28.67
N LEU A 317 8.55 -83.80 -27.68
CA LEU A 317 8.81 -83.44 -26.29
C LEU A 317 10.21 -82.82 -26.10
N GLU A 318 11.23 -83.31 -26.81
CA GLU A 318 12.57 -82.71 -26.83
C GLU A 318 12.56 -81.28 -27.43
N ALA A 319 11.85 -81.07 -28.54
CA ALA A 319 11.71 -79.76 -29.16
C ALA A 319 10.90 -78.77 -28.30
N GLU A 320 9.83 -79.23 -27.64
CA GLU A 320 9.05 -78.44 -26.68
C GLU A 320 9.89 -78.07 -25.45
N LEU A 321 10.71 -79.01 -24.93
CA LEU A 321 11.63 -78.79 -23.83
C LEU A 321 12.69 -77.72 -24.17
N ASP A 322 13.27 -77.75 -25.37
CA ASP A 322 14.25 -76.75 -25.81
C ASP A 322 13.62 -75.38 -26.08
N CYS A 323 12.40 -75.32 -26.62
CA CYS A 323 11.62 -74.08 -26.65
C CYS A 323 11.40 -73.50 -25.25
N CYS A 324 11.04 -74.34 -24.27
CA CYS A 324 10.84 -73.92 -22.89
C CYS A 324 12.14 -73.46 -22.21
N ARG A 325 13.28 -74.10 -22.51
CA ARG A 325 14.62 -73.68 -22.05
C ARG A 325 14.99 -72.30 -22.61
N LEU A 326 14.77 -72.05 -23.90
CA LEU A 326 15.02 -70.75 -24.52
C LEU A 326 14.10 -69.66 -23.94
N GLU A 327 12.83 -69.96 -23.69
CA GLU A 327 11.93 -69.05 -22.97
C GLU A 327 12.41 -68.74 -21.54
N LEU A 328 12.90 -69.75 -20.81
CA LEU A 328 13.43 -69.58 -19.45
C LEU A 328 14.64 -68.63 -19.46
N ILE A 329 15.61 -68.84 -20.35
CA ILE A 329 16.81 -68.01 -20.52
C ILE A 329 16.42 -66.57 -20.89
N ASN A 330 15.44 -66.38 -21.79
CA ASN A 330 14.93 -65.06 -22.15
C ASN A 330 14.24 -64.35 -20.97
N LYS A 331 13.47 -65.07 -20.16
CA LYS A 331 12.84 -64.55 -18.94
C LYS A 331 13.91 -64.19 -17.89
N GLU A 332 14.92 -65.03 -17.70
CA GLU A 332 15.98 -64.80 -16.70
C GLU A 332 16.91 -63.63 -17.09
N THR A 333 17.29 -63.49 -18.37
CA THR A 333 18.06 -62.30 -18.81
C THR A 333 17.24 -61.02 -18.71
N LYS A 334 15.90 -61.08 -18.85
CA LYS A 334 15.01 -59.94 -18.59
C LYS A 334 14.93 -59.62 -17.10
N ILE A 335 14.83 -60.63 -16.23
CA ILE A 335 14.86 -60.45 -14.77
C ILE A 335 16.18 -59.80 -14.36
N LYS A 336 17.34 -60.29 -14.83
CA LYS A 336 18.66 -59.72 -14.51
C LYS A 336 18.78 -58.25 -14.89
N ARG A 337 18.25 -57.84 -16.05
CA ARG A 337 18.15 -56.43 -16.46
C ARG A 337 17.26 -55.62 -15.50
N LEU A 338 16.02 -56.05 -15.28
CA LEU A 338 15.11 -55.37 -14.35
C LEU A 338 15.64 -55.27 -12.91
N SER A 339 16.42 -56.26 -12.45
CA SER A 339 17.12 -56.20 -11.16
C SER A 339 18.27 -55.20 -11.16
N GLN A 340 18.97 -55.01 -12.28
CA GLN A 340 19.96 -53.94 -12.44
C GLN A 340 19.29 -52.57 -12.45
N ASP A 341 18.25 -52.37 -13.28
CA ASP A 341 17.47 -51.13 -13.36
C ASP A 341 16.95 -50.70 -11.96
N VAL A 342 16.43 -51.64 -11.17
CA VAL A 342 15.96 -51.40 -9.80
C VAL A 342 17.08 -51.05 -8.82
N ASN A 343 18.28 -51.63 -8.98
CA ASN A 343 19.43 -51.30 -8.15
C ASN A 343 20.00 -49.91 -8.48
N GLU A 344 20.02 -49.54 -9.76
CA GLU A 344 20.46 -48.23 -10.24
C GLU A 344 19.51 -47.13 -9.75
N LEU A 345 18.19 -47.28 -9.95
CA LEU A 345 17.18 -46.38 -9.40
C LEU A 345 17.21 -46.33 -7.86
N SER A 346 17.57 -47.42 -7.17
CA SER A 346 17.74 -47.44 -5.71
C SER A 346 19.01 -46.69 -5.25
N ALA A 347 20.04 -46.60 -6.09
CA ALA A 347 21.22 -45.79 -5.82
C ALA A 347 20.93 -44.31 -6.06
N GLU A 348 20.33 -43.95 -7.20
CA GLU A 348 19.90 -42.57 -7.50
C GLU A 348 18.97 -42.01 -6.40
N LEU A 349 17.99 -42.79 -5.96
CA LEU A 349 17.06 -42.38 -4.89
C LEU A 349 17.75 -42.21 -3.53
N LYS A 350 18.90 -42.85 -3.28
CA LYS A 350 19.72 -42.61 -2.08
C LYS A 350 20.54 -41.33 -2.21
N VAL A 351 21.11 -41.05 -3.38
CA VAL A 351 21.84 -39.81 -3.66
C VAL A 351 20.90 -38.61 -3.53
N LEU A 352 19.77 -38.60 -4.24
CA LEU A 352 18.78 -37.52 -4.17
C LEU A 352 18.22 -37.28 -2.75
N LYS A 353 18.19 -38.32 -1.90
CA LYS A 353 17.86 -38.17 -0.47
C LYS A 353 18.99 -37.53 0.33
N HIS A 354 20.23 -37.96 0.10
CA HIS A 354 21.40 -37.39 0.74
C HIS A 354 21.55 -35.90 0.39
N ASP A 355 21.45 -35.57 -0.90
CA ASP A 355 21.53 -34.19 -1.42
C ASP A 355 20.42 -33.31 -0.78
N GLY A 356 19.19 -33.82 -0.72
CA GLY A 356 18.07 -33.13 -0.07
C GLY A 356 18.20 -33.03 1.46
N GLU A 357 18.81 -34.00 2.12
CA GLU A 357 19.14 -33.93 3.56
C GLU A 357 20.25 -32.89 3.83
N GLU A 358 21.23 -32.74 2.93
CA GLU A 358 22.24 -31.69 2.99
C GLU A 358 21.66 -30.29 2.71
N GLU A 359 20.80 -30.13 1.70
CA GLU A 359 20.09 -28.86 1.44
C GLU A 359 19.22 -28.46 2.64
N ILE A 360 18.45 -29.40 3.21
CA ILE A 360 17.65 -29.16 4.42
C ILE A 360 18.54 -28.80 5.62
N SER A 361 19.73 -29.38 5.74
CA SER A 361 20.71 -29.05 6.78
C SER A 361 21.27 -27.63 6.58
N PHE A 362 21.63 -27.27 5.35
CA PHE A 362 22.12 -25.93 4.98
C PHE A 362 21.07 -24.85 5.27
N LEU A 363 19.85 -25.01 4.77
CA LEU A 363 18.75 -24.05 4.95
C LEU A 363 18.36 -23.88 6.43
N ARG A 364 18.51 -24.93 7.27
CA ARG A 364 18.36 -24.81 8.73
C ARG A 364 19.47 -23.96 9.35
N GLY A 365 20.72 -24.14 8.92
CA GLY A 365 21.84 -23.33 9.36
C GLY A 365 21.69 -21.85 9.00
N GLU A 366 21.24 -21.56 7.78
CA GLU A 366 20.95 -20.19 7.32
C GLU A 366 19.77 -19.55 8.06
N LEU A 367 18.71 -20.34 8.34
CA LEU A 367 17.58 -19.91 9.17
C LEU A 367 18.00 -19.58 10.60
N ASP A 368 18.81 -20.42 11.24
CA ASP A 368 19.30 -20.18 12.60
C ASP A 368 20.32 -19.03 12.65
N HIS A 369 21.13 -18.82 11.61
CA HIS A 369 21.97 -17.63 11.47
C HIS A 369 21.12 -16.36 11.41
N SER A 370 20.16 -16.30 10.48
CA SER A 370 19.21 -15.19 10.32
C SER A 370 18.41 -14.91 11.61
N ARG A 371 18.04 -15.97 12.34
CA ARG A 371 17.36 -15.88 13.65
C ARG A 371 18.24 -15.22 14.71
N ASN A 372 19.54 -15.53 14.73
CA ASN A 372 20.51 -14.92 15.65
C ASN A 372 20.80 -13.45 15.31
N GLU A 373 20.86 -13.10 14.02
CA GLU A 373 20.96 -11.71 13.55
C GLU A 373 19.72 -10.90 13.91
N LEU A 374 18.52 -11.48 13.76
CA LEU A 374 17.27 -10.84 14.18
C LEU A 374 17.21 -10.68 15.71
N GLN A 375 17.66 -11.67 16.49
CA GLN A 375 17.70 -11.57 17.95
C GLN A 375 18.72 -10.54 18.46
N THR A 376 19.87 -10.39 17.81
CA THR A 376 20.86 -9.36 18.16
C THR A 376 20.39 -7.97 17.72
N SER A 377 19.81 -7.84 16.52
CA SER A 377 19.17 -6.61 16.06
C SER A 377 18.03 -6.17 16.99
N LYS A 378 17.22 -7.11 17.47
CA LYS A 378 16.18 -6.80 18.46
C LYS A 378 16.77 -6.27 19.77
N LYS A 379 17.79 -6.92 20.35
CA LYS A 379 18.47 -6.40 21.56
C LYS A 379 19.04 -5.00 21.35
N ASN A 380 19.52 -4.69 20.15
CA ASN A 380 20.01 -3.36 19.81
C ASN A 380 18.88 -2.33 19.75
N ILE A 381 17.70 -2.68 19.22
CA ILE A 381 16.49 -1.85 19.27
C ILE A 381 16.05 -1.65 20.73
N ASP A 382 15.90 -2.73 21.50
CA ASP A 382 15.52 -2.68 22.92
C ASP A 382 16.47 -1.74 23.70
N ASN A 383 17.79 -1.77 23.43
CA ASN A 383 18.77 -0.86 24.02
C ASN A 383 18.58 0.60 23.57
N VAL A 384 18.36 0.86 22.28
CA VAL A 384 18.17 2.21 21.72
C VAL A 384 16.88 2.85 22.24
N GLU A 385 15.80 2.08 22.39
CA GLU A 385 14.55 2.54 23.02
C GLU A 385 14.77 2.95 24.48
N ASN A 386 15.58 2.19 25.24
CA ASN A 386 15.94 2.54 26.61
C ASN A 386 16.80 3.83 26.71
N GLU A 387 17.78 4.04 25.82
CA GLU A 387 18.55 5.30 25.80
C GLU A 387 17.70 6.49 25.32
N LEU A 388 16.79 6.28 24.37
CA LEU A 388 15.83 7.29 23.94
C LEU A 388 14.93 7.74 25.10
N GLY A 389 14.37 6.80 25.87
CA GLY A 389 13.54 7.10 27.03
C GLY A 389 14.27 7.93 28.10
N LYS A 390 15.56 7.66 28.35
CA LYS A 390 16.39 8.51 29.22
C LYS A 390 16.55 9.92 28.66
N CYS A 391 16.79 10.06 27.35
CA CYS A 391 16.92 11.35 26.70
C CYS A 391 15.59 12.15 26.69
N GLU A 392 14.45 11.47 26.56
CA GLU A 392 13.12 12.09 26.71
C GLU A 392 12.86 12.55 28.14
N GLU A 393 13.26 11.77 29.15
CA GLU A 393 13.27 12.20 30.55
C GLU A 393 14.15 13.43 30.78
N GLU A 394 15.35 13.47 30.21
CA GLU A 394 16.29 14.61 30.33
C GLU A 394 15.75 15.87 29.64
N ASN A 395 15.22 15.76 28.42
CA ASN A 395 14.49 16.85 27.77
C ASN A 395 13.30 17.32 28.63
N SER A 396 12.58 16.39 29.28
CA SER A 396 11.47 16.70 30.18
C SER A 396 11.91 17.33 31.51
N LYS A 397 13.16 17.12 31.94
CA LYS A 397 13.78 17.81 33.09
C LYS A 397 14.25 19.22 32.69
N LEU A 398 14.99 19.33 31.58
CA LEU A 398 15.47 20.60 31.02
C LEU A 398 14.32 21.55 30.68
N LYS A 399 13.25 21.06 30.05
CA LYS A 399 12.09 21.90 29.71
C LYS A 399 11.40 22.48 30.94
N ARG A 400 11.21 21.68 32.01
CA ARG A 400 10.70 22.19 33.30
C ARG A 400 11.62 23.24 33.92
N SER A 401 12.95 23.12 33.74
CA SER A 401 13.91 24.15 34.17
C SER A 401 13.70 25.45 33.38
N ILE A 402 13.67 25.36 32.05
CA ILE A 402 13.45 26.48 31.13
C ILE A 402 12.10 27.18 31.39
N ASP A 403 11.02 26.43 31.60
CA ASP A 403 9.71 26.98 31.94
C ASP A 403 9.75 27.74 33.28
N SER A 404 10.49 27.21 34.28
CA SER A 404 10.67 27.89 35.58
C SER A 404 11.53 29.16 35.47
N GLU A 405 12.58 29.15 34.65
CA GLU A 405 13.39 30.33 34.34
C GLU A 405 12.62 31.37 33.53
N HIS A 406 11.69 30.96 32.65
CA HIS A 406 10.77 31.88 32.00
C HIS A 406 9.82 32.55 32.99
N MET A 407 9.32 31.83 34.00
CA MET A 407 8.48 32.42 35.05
C MET A 407 9.24 33.43 35.92
N THR A 408 10.49 33.11 36.32
CA THR A 408 11.32 34.06 37.10
C THR A 408 11.71 35.28 36.27
N ASN A 409 12.12 35.10 35.01
CA ASN A 409 12.39 36.21 34.08
C ASN A 409 11.14 37.09 33.82
N SER A 410 9.95 36.49 33.74
CA SER A 410 8.69 37.24 33.60
C SER A 410 8.41 38.09 34.86
N SER A 411 8.57 37.50 36.04
CA SER A 411 8.44 38.21 37.33
C SER A 411 9.45 39.37 37.45
N LEU A 412 10.71 39.14 37.07
CA LEU A 412 11.76 40.17 37.05
C LEU A 412 11.44 41.30 36.05
N ARG A 413 10.91 41.00 34.86
CA ARG A 413 10.46 42.02 33.89
C ARG A 413 9.31 42.87 34.43
N ILE A 414 8.36 42.26 35.14
CA ILE A 414 7.27 42.98 35.84
C ILE A 414 7.84 43.87 36.95
N MET A 415 8.83 43.39 37.70
CA MET A 415 9.50 44.18 38.75
C MET A 415 10.30 45.36 38.17
N ILE A 416 11.06 45.15 37.10
CA ILE A 416 11.78 46.21 36.37
C ILE A 416 10.78 47.26 35.87
N SER A 417 9.68 46.87 35.23
CA SER A 417 8.67 47.81 34.74
C SER A 417 8.00 48.63 35.84
N LYS A 418 7.82 48.07 37.05
CA LYS A 418 7.38 48.83 38.23
C LYS A 418 8.43 49.85 38.67
N LEU A 419 9.69 49.44 38.82
CA LEU A 419 10.80 50.33 39.21
C LEU A 419 11.06 51.43 38.18
N GLU A 420 10.90 51.15 36.89
CA GLU A 420 10.95 52.14 35.80
C GLU A 420 9.82 53.18 35.91
N LYS A 421 8.60 52.73 36.25
CA LYS A 421 7.45 53.61 36.51
C LYS A 421 7.68 54.48 37.75
N GLU A 422 8.08 53.87 38.87
CA GLU A 422 8.37 54.56 40.13
C GLU A 422 9.49 55.59 39.95
N LEU A 423 10.56 55.25 39.22
CA LEU A 423 11.63 56.18 38.83
C LEU A 423 11.13 57.31 37.90
N GLY A 424 10.14 57.04 37.04
CA GLY A 424 9.49 58.04 36.20
C GLY A 424 8.62 59.01 37.01
N GLU A 425 7.84 58.49 37.95
CA GLU A 425 7.03 59.28 38.89
C GLU A 425 7.93 60.12 39.80
N GLU A 426 9.04 59.58 40.31
CA GLU A 426 9.98 60.33 41.15
C GLU A 426 10.76 61.39 40.36
N LYS A 427 11.13 61.13 39.10
CA LYS A 427 11.66 62.19 38.22
C LYS A 427 10.65 63.31 37.98
N SER A 428 9.37 62.99 37.86
CA SER A 428 8.29 63.98 37.74
C SER A 428 8.12 64.80 39.04
N ASN A 429 8.14 64.13 40.19
CA ASN A 429 8.11 64.76 41.51
C ASN A 429 9.29 65.70 41.70
N SER A 430 10.51 65.23 41.45
CA SER A 430 11.76 65.99 41.53
C SER A 430 11.73 67.23 40.62
N LEU A 431 11.27 67.08 39.36
CA LEU A 431 11.10 68.21 38.44
C LEU A 431 10.04 69.21 38.94
N ASN A 432 8.96 68.75 39.57
CA ASN A 432 7.94 69.62 40.13
C ASN A 432 8.43 70.33 41.41
N VAL A 433 9.23 69.68 42.26
CA VAL A 433 9.94 70.30 43.39
C VAL A 433 10.96 71.32 42.90
N GLN A 434 11.67 71.06 41.80
CA GLN A 434 12.59 72.03 41.20
C GLN A 434 11.84 73.26 40.63
N LYS A 435 10.68 73.06 40.00
CA LYS A 435 9.79 74.15 39.56
C LYS A 435 9.25 74.97 40.73
N THR A 436 8.79 74.36 41.82
CA THR A 436 8.31 75.12 42.99
C THR A 436 9.47 75.82 43.70
N LEU A 437 10.65 75.21 43.80
CA LEU A 437 11.85 75.84 44.37
C LEU A 437 12.30 77.05 43.54
N THR A 438 12.32 76.95 42.20
CA THR A 438 12.64 78.10 41.33
C THR A 438 11.59 79.21 41.43
N ARG A 439 10.30 78.86 41.49
CA ARG A 439 9.21 79.84 41.76
C ARG A 439 9.44 80.56 43.09
N VAL A 440 9.56 79.83 44.20
CA VAL A 440 9.78 80.40 45.54
C VAL A 440 11.07 81.22 45.61
N THR A 441 12.13 80.82 44.90
CA THR A 441 13.38 81.60 44.79
C THR A 441 13.16 82.91 44.04
N SER A 442 12.42 82.90 42.94
CA SER A 442 12.05 84.11 42.19
C SER A 442 11.16 85.05 43.03
N GLU A 443 10.18 84.50 43.75
CA GLU A 443 9.29 85.23 44.66
C GLU A 443 10.09 85.89 45.79
N LYS A 444 10.99 85.13 46.44
CA LYS A 444 11.93 85.67 47.44
C LYS A 444 12.79 86.80 46.87
N ASN A 445 13.30 86.67 45.65
CA ASN A 445 14.10 87.72 45.03
C ASN A 445 13.28 88.97 44.71
N THR A 446 12.03 88.85 44.25
CA THR A 446 11.14 90.02 44.09
C THR A 446 10.72 90.64 45.43
N ALA A 447 10.60 89.84 46.49
CA ALA A 447 10.35 90.34 47.84
C ALA A 447 11.56 91.09 48.41
N LEU A 448 12.79 90.61 48.15
CA LEU A 448 14.03 91.31 48.50
C LEU A 448 14.19 92.62 47.73
N LEU A 449 13.86 92.65 46.43
CA LEU A 449 13.85 93.89 45.63
C LEU A 449 12.85 94.91 46.18
N ARG A 450 11.59 94.50 46.45
CA ARG A 450 10.61 95.38 47.11
C ARG A 450 11.05 95.84 48.50
N ASN A 451 11.74 94.99 49.27
CA ASN A 451 12.25 95.36 50.59
C ASN A 451 13.36 96.41 50.48
N ALA A 452 14.27 96.29 49.51
CA ALA A 452 15.27 97.32 49.20
C ALA A 452 14.62 98.64 48.73
N GLU A 453 13.61 98.56 47.86
CA GLU A 453 12.84 99.71 47.35
C GLU A 453 12.08 100.45 48.48
N ILE A 454 11.39 99.71 49.36
CA ILE A 454 10.75 100.24 50.57
C ILE A 454 11.79 100.84 51.53
N SER A 455 12.95 100.19 51.71
CA SER A 455 14.04 100.71 52.56
C SER A 455 14.60 102.03 52.01
N GLN A 456 14.72 102.15 50.68
CA GLN A 456 15.16 103.37 50.00
C GLN A 456 14.12 104.50 50.15
N GLN A 457 12.82 104.20 49.97
CA GLN A 457 11.74 105.16 50.23
C GLN A 457 11.72 105.61 51.70
N MET A 458 11.92 104.69 52.64
CA MET A 458 11.95 105.01 54.08
C MET A 458 13.12 105.93 54.45
N GLU A 459 14.30 105.75 53.84
CA GLU A 459 15.44 106.65 54.10
C GLU A 459 15.25 108.04 53.48
N LEU A 460 14.61 108.14 52.31
CA LEU A 460 14.17 109.42 51.73
C LEU A 460 13.20 110.15 52.67
N VAL A 461 12.17 109.46 53.20
CA VAL A 461 11.23 110.05 54.17
C VAL A 461 11.94 110.50 55.44
N LYS A 462 12.93 109.75 55.96
CA LYS A 462 13.77 110.22 57.08
C LYS A 462 14.63 111.44 56.73
N GLN A 463 15.02 111.61 55.46
CA GLN A 463 15.79 112.78 55.02
C GLN A 463 14.90 114.02 54.94
N ASP A 464 13.67 113.89 54.42
CA ASP A 464 12.65 114.94 54.48
C ASP A 464 12.28 115.31 55.93
N MET A 465 12.10 114.31 56.81
CA MET A 465 11.80 114.54 58.23
C MET A 465 12.93 115.31 58.92
N ARG A 466 14.20 114.93 58.71
CA ARG A 466 15.37 115.67 59.21
C ARG A 466 15.42 117.11 58.69
N ARG A 467 15.01 117.36 57.44
CA ARG A 467 14.92 118.73 56.90
C ARG A 467 13.83 119.53 57.63
N GLN A 468 12.65 118.95 57.83
CA GLN A 468 11.56 119.58 58.58
C GLN A 468 11.93 119.82 60.06
N GLU A 469 12.71 118.94 60.69
CA GLU A 469 13.26 119.16 62.03
C GLU A 469 14.23 120.35 62.07
N MET A 470 15.07 120.54 61.05
CA MET A 470 15.92 121.73 60.95
C MET A 470 15.09 123.01 60.74
N GLU A 471 14.11 122.98 59.82
CA GLU A 471 13.18 124.10 59.57
C GLU A 471 12.40 124.49 60.85
N MET A 472 11.94 123.50 61.63
CA MET A 472 11.26 123.69 62.92
C MET A 472 12.18 124.33 63.98
N ASN A 473 13.42 123.86 64.10
CA ASN A 473 14.40 124.41 65.04
C ASN A 473 14.75 125.87 64.70
N ASP A 474 14.83 126.22 63.42
CA ASP A 474 15.09 127.57 62.95
C ASP A 474 13.94 128.54 63.27
N VAL A 475 12.69 128.05 63.26
CA VAL A 475 11.50 128.80 63.71
C VAL A 475 11.47 128.95 65.23
N LEU A 476 11.82 127.91 65.99
CA LEU A 476 11.93 127.97 67.46
C LEU A 476 13.03 128.96 67.90
N ALA A 477 14.16 129.01 67.20
CA ALA A 477 15.22 129.98 67.44
C ALA A 477 14.75 131.43 67.23
N LYS A 478 13.95 131.68 66.18
CA LYS A 478 13.34 133.00 65.90
C LYS A 478 12.32 133.40 66.96
N LEU A 479 11.47 132.48 67.41
CA LEU A 479 10.56 132.70 68.55
C LEU A 479 11.33 133.13 69.81
N SER A 480 12.36 132.38 70.19
CA SER A 480 13.17 132.69 71.37
C SER A 480 13.98 134.00 71.26
N HIS A 481 14.13 134.56 70.06
CA HIS A 481 14.72 135.89 69.86
C HIS A 481 13.68 136.99 70.14
N LEU A 482 12.49 136.86 69.54
CA LEU A 482 11.37 137.80 69.71
C LEU A 482 10.89 137.89 71.16
N GLU A 483 10.86 136.78 71.89
CA GLU A 483 10.56 136.77 73.33
C GLU A 483 11.54 137.63 74.15
N LYS A 484 12.83 137.64 73.79
CA LYS A 484 13.88 138.40 74.47
C LYS A 484 13.81 139.90 74.15
N GLU A 485 13.36 140.28 72.95
CA GLU A 485 13.04 141.68 72.65
C GLU A 485 11.80 142.17 73.41
N ASN A 486 10.73 141.36 73.44
CA ASN A 486 9.49 141.67 74.17
C ASN A 486 9.74 141.86 75.68
N HIS A 487 10.65 141.08 76.27
CA HIS A 487 11.07 141.26 77.66
C HIS A 487 11.80 142.60 77.92
N LYS A 488 12.66 143.05 76.99
CA LYS A 488 13.30 144.37 77.07
C LYS A 488 12.28 145.50 76.92
N LEU A 489 11.32 145.35 76.02
CA LEU A 489 10.26 146.34 75.79
C LEU A 489 9.41 146.56 77.06
N ASN A 490 9.02 145.48 77.74
CA ASN A 490 8.30 145.55 79.01
C ASN A 490 9.09 146.27 80.13
N GLN A 491 10.42 146.09 80.21
CA GLN A 491 11.25 146.85 81.15
C GLN A 491 11.23 148.36 80.86
N SER A 492 11.24 148.76 79.59
CA SER A 492 11.14 150.17 79.20
C SER A 492 9.81 150.81 79.64
N VAL A 493 8.70 150.10 79.48
CA VAL A 493 7.36 150.55 79.91
C VAL A 493 7.30 150.78 81.43
N MET A 494 8.03 149.98 82.22
CA MET A 494 8.06 150.16 83.68
C MET A 494 8.82 151.42 84.12
N VAL A 495 9.77 151.91 83.32
CA VAL A 495 10.47 153.19 83.55
C VAL A 495 9.59 154.37 83.11
N GLU A 496 8.94 154.26 81.96
CA GLU A 496 7.95 155.25 81.48
C GLU A 496 6.85 155.50 82.52
N LYS A 497 6.35 154.43 83.15
CA LYS A 497 5.30 154.50 84.17
C LYS A 497 5.73 155.26 85.45
N LYS A 498 7.03 155.33 85.77
CA LYS A 498 7.54 156.16 86.86
C LYS A 498 7.59 157.64 86.49
N LEU A 499 8.03 157.96 85.27
CA LEU A 499 8.06 159.35 84.77
C LEU A 499 6.65 159.94 84.64
N ARG A 500 5.66 159.14 84.19
CA ARG A 500 4.25 159.56 84.16
C ARG A 500 3.69 159.93 85.54
N SER A 501 4.20 159.34 86.62
CA SER A 501 3.76 159.67 87.99
C SER A 501 4.16 161.10 88.39
N SER A 502 5.41 161.49 88.14
CA SER A 502 5.90 162.84 88.47
C SER A 502 5.43 163.92 87.49
N ILE A 503 4.93 163.55 86.31
CA ILE A 503 4.22 164.46 85.41
C ILE A 503 2.83 164.78 86.00
N SER A 504 2.09 163.76 86.47
CA SER A 504 0.76 163.95 87.08
C SER A 504 0.76 164.91 88.28
N GLU A 505 1.81 164.90 89.11
CA GLU A 505 1.95 165.79 90.28
C GLU A 505 2.29 167.26 89.91
N LEU A 506 2.67 167.53 88.65
CA LEU A 506 2.95 168.87 88.13
C LEU A 506 1.84 169.39 87.21
N GLU A 507 1.08 168.51 86.56
CA GLU A 507 -0.11 168.87 85.76
C GLU A 507 -1.22 169.47 86.65
N ASP A 508 -1.39 168.99 87.88
CA ASP A 508 -2.34 169.52 88.88
C ASP A 508 -2.12 171.00 89.27
N GLN A 509 -0.96 171.59 88.96
CA GLN A 509 -0.70 173.02 89.22
C GLN A 509 -0.98 173.93 88.00
N ILE A 510 -1.17 173.39 86.78
CA ILE A 510 -1.23 174.20 85.55
C ILE A 510 -2.35 173.77 84.58
N SER A 511 -3.55 173.43 85.08
CA SER A 511 -4.75 173.38 84.24
C SER A 511 -6.06 173.88 84.88
N GLU A 512 -5.99 174.74 85.91
CA GLU A 512 -7.16 175.45 86.49
C GLU A 512 -7.87 176.42 85.49
N LYS A 513 -7.41 176.48 84.23
CA LYS A 513 -7.95 177.33 83.17
C LYS A 513 -7.98 176.62 81.81
N ASN A 514 -9.12 175.99 81.49
CA ASN A 514 -9.90 176.42 80.31
C ASN A 514 -11.29 175.77 80.24
N LYS A 515 -12.31 176.60 80.00
CA LYS A 515 -13.64 176.19 79.53
C LYS A 515 -13.67 176.19 77.99
N LEU A 516 -14.68 175.52 77.43
CA LEU A 516 -15.27 175.67 76.07
C LEU A 516 -14.78 174.77 74.90
N ARG A 517 -15.63 173.75 74.63
CA ARG A 517 -16.36 173.50 73.36
C ARG A 517 -15.76 172.54 72.30
N LEU A 518 -16.69 171.95 71.52
CA LEU A 518 -16.53 171.05 70.33
C LEU A 518 -16.01 169.64 70.69
N ALA A 519 -16.74 168.52 70.56
CA ALA A 519 -17.98 168.12 69.86
C ALA A 519 -17.86 167.71 68.37
N ASP A 520 -17.92 166.39 68.13
CA ASP A 520 -18.95 165.65 67.34
C ASP A 520 -18.42 164.58 66.35
N MET A 521 -19.29 163.64 65.98
CA MET A 521 -19.05 162.41 65.21
C MET A 521 -18.95 162.63 63.69
N LYS A 522 -18.07 161.89 62.98
CA LYS A 522 -18.42 161.41 61.62
C LYS A 522 -17.68 160.17 61.09
N LYS A 523 -18.37 159.50 60.16
CA LYS A 523 -18.14 158.20 59.51
C LYS A 523 -17.80 158.39 58.01
N THR A 524 -16.79 157.69 57.47
CA THR A 524 -16.40 157.53 56.03
C THR A 524 -15.36 156.39 55.98
N LEU A 525 -15.56 155.21 55.34
CA LEU A 525 -15.42 154.82 53.90
C LEU A 525 -13.96 154.91 53.39
N GLN A 526 -13.42 154.09 52.47
CA GLN A 526 -13.88 152.87 51.72
C GLN A 526 -12.61 151.96 51.46
N GLN A 527 -12.44 150.98 50.54
CA GLN A 527 -13.18 150.55 49.34
C GLN A 527 -13.18 149.01 49.07
N GLU A 528 -12.71 148.54 47.90
CA GLU A 528 -13.02 147.26 47.22
C GLU A 528 -11.74 146.64 46.58
N LEU A 529 -11.66 145.36 46.12
CA LEU A 529 -12.21 144.76 44.87
C LEU A 529 -11.87 143.22 44.79
N ARG A 530 -12.41 142.34 43.91
CA ARG A 530 -13.76 142.13 43.32
C ARG A 530 -13.85 140.81 42.47
N THR A 531 -14.93 140.01 42.63
CA THR A 531 -15.58 139.06 41.64
C THR A 531 -14.99 137.67 41.20
N PRO A 532 -15.83 136.71 40.67
CA PRO A 532 -15.46 135.34 40.19
C PRO A 532 -15.90 134.93 38.74
N GLY A 533 -15.56 133.71 38.24
CA GLY A 533 -16.43 132.91 37.31
C GLY A 533 -15.86 132.14 36.08
N ASN A 534 -16.42 130.93 35.82
CA ASN A 534 -16.68 130.18 34.53
C ASN A 534 -15.65 129.36 33.66
N LEU A 535 -16.12 128.14 33.26
CA LEU A 535 -16.04 127.34 31.98
C LEU A 535 -14.78 127.25 31.05
N ASN A 536 -14.35 126.01 30.66
CA ASN A 536 -14.56 125.38 29.30
C ASN A 536 -13.83 124.01 28.99
N TYR A 537 -14.58 123.03 28.44
CA TYR A 537 -14.34 122.00 27.35
C TYR A 537 -13.11 121.06 27.12
N HIS A 538 -13.43 119.89 26.49
CA HIS A 538 -12.63 118.83 25.78
C HIS A 538 -11.67 117.91 26.61
N SER A 539 -11.46 116.61 26.31
CA SER A 539 -11.97 115.69 25.24
C SER A 539 -11.94 114.18 25.63
N ASP A 540 -12.88 113.39 25.07
CA ASP A 540 -12.80 112.08 24.36
C ASP A 540 -11.69 111.02 24.64
N LEU A 541 -11.84 109.67 24.48
CA LEU A 541 -12.96 108.72 24.25
C LEU A 541 -12.48 107.23 24.40
N LEU A 542 -13.36 106.32 24.89
CA LEU A 542 -13.42 104.83 24.66
C LEU A 542 -12.23 103.91 25.08
N ASP A 543 -12.36 102.57 25.30
CA ASP A 543 -13.53 101.65 25.18
C ASP A 543 -13.54 100.43 26.18
N ASN A 544 -14.70 99.74 26.20
CA ASN A 544 -15.11 98.38 26.60
C ASN A 544 -14.09 97.20 26.74
N SER A 545 -14.37 96.04 27.37
CA SER A 545 -15.56 95.54 28.12
C SER A 545 -15.29 94.31 29.04
N SER A 546 -15.99 94.27 30.19
CA SER A 546 -16.90 93.20 30.69
C SER A 546 -16.45 91.76 31.07
N PRO A 547 -17.25 91.02 31.91
CA PRO A 547 -16.69 90.07 32.89
C PRO A 547 -17.40 88.69 33.00
N ALA A 548 -17.05 87.92 34.05
CA ALA A 548 -17.84 86.85 34.71
C ALA A 548 -18.06 85.51 33.94
N VAL A 549 -18.48 84.38 34.55
CA VAL A 549 -18.09 83.64 35.79
C VAL A 549 -18.97 82.34 35.84
N LEU A 550 -18.39 81.18 36.21
CA LEU A 550 -19.04 79.88 36.59
C LEU A 550 -19.88 79.04 35.58
N THR A 551 -19.32 77.87 35.19
CA THR A 551 -19.79 76.45 35.38
C THR A 551 -21.29 76.08 35.60
N PRO A 552 -21.74 74.81 35.33
CA PRO A 552 -21.32 73.80 34.32
C PRO A 552 -22.43 72.80 33.79
N THR A 553 -22.04 71.81 32.95
CA THR A 553 -22.52 70.37 32.95
C THR A 553 -23.84 69.88 32.25
N GLN A 554 -23.67 69.12 31.13
CA GLN A 554 -24.36 67.85 30.65
C GLN A 554 -25.63 67.80 29.71
N VAL A 555 -25.52 66.92 28.67
CA VAL A 555 -26.50 66.15 27.78
C VAL A 555 -27.77 66.82 27.15
N SER A 556 -28.30 66.54 25.93
CA SER A 556 -28.38 65.28 25.14
C SER A 556 -29.09 65.39 23.74
N THR A 557 -28.77 64.50 22.76
CA THR A 557 -29.59 64.08 21.56
C THR A 557 -29.86 65.11 20.41
N ARG A 558 -30.42 64.82 19.19
CA ARG A 558 -30.94 63.59 18.51
C ARG A 558 -31.08 63.71 16.95
N ASN A 559 -31.18 62.56 16.24
CA ASN A 559 -31.94 62.25 14.99
C ASN A 559 -31.68 62.96 13.63
N GLN A 560 -31.65 62.16 12.53
CA GLN A 560 -32.64 62.11 11.40
C GLN A 560 -32.07 61.29 10.19
N VAL A 561 -32.82 60.63 9.27
CA VAL A 561 -34.17 59.98 9.32
C VAL A 561 -34.33 58.93 8.17
N TYR A 562 -35.42 58.13 8.22
CA TYR A 562 -35.94 57.08 7.30
C TYR A 562 -36.49 57.64 5.93
N PRO A 563 -37.07 56.91 4.91
CA PRO A 563 -38.05 55.78 5.00
C PRO A 563 -38.09 54.67 3.87
N SER A 564 -38.56 53.43 4.15
CA SER A 564 -39.90 52.82 3.90
C SER A 564 -40.14 52.17 2.50
N VAL A 565 -40.04 50.84 2.30
CA VAL A 565 -41.07 49.74 2.50
C VAL A 565 -42.14 49.59 1.40
N VAL A 566 -42.25 48.37 0.80
CA VAL A 566 -43.50 47.57 0.55
C VAL A 566 -43.14 46.20 -0.09
N LYS A 567 -44.01 45.17 0.06
CA LYS A 567 -43.85 43.78 -0.45
C LYS A 567 -44.66 43.53 -1.74
N ARG A 568 -44.18 42.66 -2.67
CA ARG A 568 -44.75 41.30 -2.91
C ARG A 568 -44.18 40.50 -4.10
N ALA A 569 -44.14 39.18 -3.89
CA ALA A 569 -44.46 38.05 -4.79
C ALA A 569 -43.56 37.69 -6.00
N ASN A 570 -43.30 36.37 -6.05
CA ASN A 570 -43.09 35.48 -7.20
C ASN A 570 -41.94 35.76 -8.20
N ASP A 571 -40.89 34.93 -8.11
CA ASP A 571 -40.18 34.40 -9.29
C ASP A 571 -39.53 33.00 -9.02
N ASP A 572 -40.14 32.18 -8.16
CA ASP A 572 -39.64 30.85 -7.75
C ASP A 572 -39.62 29.78 -8.87
N VAL A 573 -40.19 30.11 -10.04
CA VAL A 573 -40.24 29.23 -11.22
C VAL A 573 -38.85 28.77 -11.64
N ASN A 574 -37.79 29.56 -11.37
CA ASN A 574 -36.44 29.24 -11.84
C ASN A 574 -35.59 28.37 -10.89
N PHE A 575 -36.07 28.05 -9.68
CA PHE A 575 -35.31 27.19 -8.74
C PHE A 575 -35.99 25.86 -8.42
N GLU A 576 -37.32 25.79 -8.23
CA GLU A 576 -37.97 24.47 -8.10
C GLU A 576 -37.92 23.69 -9.42
N TYR A 577 -38.18 24.35 -10.55
CA TYR A 577 -38.11 23.70 -11.87
C TYR A 577 -36.67 23.29 -12.21
N LEU A 578 -35.67 24.13 -11.91
CA LEU A 578 -34.25 23.78 -12.08
C LEU A 578 -33.83 22.63 -11.16
N LYS A 579 -34.27 22.60 -9.91
CA LYS A 579 -34.03 21.49 -8.97
C LYS A 579 -34.69 20.20 -9.44
N HIS A 580 -35.91 20.26 -9.98
CA HIS A 580 -36.59 19.10 -10.54
C HIS A 580 -35.95 18.62 -11.85
N VAL A 581 -35.50 19.55 -12.70
CA VAL A 581 -34.72 19.27 -13.93
C VAL A 581 -33.40 18.60 -13.58
N ILE A 582 -32.62 19.12 -12.62
CA ILE A 582 -31.35 18.51 -12.17
C ILE A 582 -31.60 17.15 -11.52
N LEU A 583 -32.62 17.01 -10.68
CA LEU A 583 -32.95 15.73 -10.04
C LEU A 583 -33.36 14.67 -11.08
N LYS A 584 -34.22 15.04 -12.04
CA LYS A 584 -34.62 14.16 -13.15
C LYS A 584 -33.43 13.85 -14.07
N PHE A 585 -32.55 14.82 -14.34
CA PHE A 585 -31.33 14.63 -15.13
C PHE A 585 -30.37 13.63 -14.47
N LEU A 586 -30.26 13.65 -13.14
CA LEU A 586 -29.42 12.72 -12.36
C LEU A 586 -30.07 11.34 -12.11
N THR A 587 -31.35 11.14 -12.47
CA THR A 587 -32.10 9.90 -12.18
C THR A 587 -32.82 9.26 -13.39
N SER A 588 -32.81 9.91 -14.56
CA SER A 588 -33.41 9.40 -15.80
C SER A 588 -32.46 8.50 -16.59
N ARG A 589 -33.01 7.70 -17.51
CA ARG A 589 -32.23 6.80 -18.37
C ARG A 589 -31.56 7.58 -19.50
N GLU A 590 -30.38 7.11 -19.91
CA GLU A 590 -29.32 7.95 -20.46
C GLU A 590 -29.63 8.68 -21.77
N TYR A 591 -30.65 8.28 -22.54
CA TYR A 591 -31.05 8.98 -23.76
C TYR A 591 -31.86 10.26 -23.46
N GLU A 592 -32.70 10.26 -22.42
CA GLU A 592 -33.55 11.41 -22.05
C GLU A 592 -32.70 12.60 -21.58
N ALA A 593 -31.60 12.31 -20.88
CA ALA A 593 -30.63 13.29 -20.41
C ALA A 593 -30.05 14.15 -21.55
N GLN A 594 -29.80 13.59 -22.74
CA GLN A 594 -29.28 14.36 -23.88
C GLN A 594 -30.31 15.33 -24.47
N HIS A 595 -31.60 14.98 -24.44
CA HIS A 595 -32.66 15.89 -24.89
C HIS A 595 -32.91 17.03 -23.90
N LEU A 596 -32.76 16.79 -22.59
CA LEU A 596 -32.83 17.85 -21.57
C LEU A 596 -31.74 18.92 -21.77
N ILE A 597 -30.51 18.55 -22.11
CA ILE A 597 -29.40 19.51 -22.24
C ILE A 597 -29.65 20.55 -23.33
N LYS A 598 -30.16 20.13 -24.49
CA LYS A 598 -30.50 21.08 -25.57
C LYS A 598 -31.59 22.05 -25.14
N ALA A 599 -32.62 21.58 -24.42
CA ALA A 599 -33.64 22.46 -23.85
C ALA A 599 -33.02 23.46 -22.86
N ILE A 600 -32.18 23.01 -21.92
CA ILE A 600 -31.51 23.86 -20.93
C ILE A 600 -30.59 24.88 -21.59
N SER A 601 -29.78 24.48 -22.59
CA SER A 601 -28.90 25.37 -23.35
C SER A 601 -29.68 26.49 -24.02
N THR A 602 -30.79 26.16 -24.71
CA THR A 602 -31.64 27.16 -25.38
C THR A 602 -32.37 28.09 -24.40
N LEU A 603 -32.73 27.63 -23.19
CA LEU A 603 -33.36 28.48 -22.16
C LEU A 603 -32.35 29.44 -21.49
N LEU A 604 -31.17 28.93 -21.13
CA LEU A 604 -30.16 29.68 -20.39
C LEU A 604 -29.19 30.45 -21.29
N LYS A 605 -29.31 30.30 -22.62
CA LYS A 605 -28.45 30.92 -23.65
C LYS A 605 -26.96 30.64 -23.42
N PHE A 606 -26.63 29.38 -23.14
CA PHE A 606 -25.23 28.96 -23.07
C PHE A 606 -24.51 29.24 -24.39
N THR A 607 -23.22 29.59 -24.30
CA THR A 607 -22.37 29.69 -25.47
C THR A 607 -22.10 28.32 -26.07
N THR A 608 -21.71 28.28 -27.35
CA THR A 608 -21.39 27.04 -28.06
C THR A 608 -20.23 26.26 -27.44
N GLU A 609 -19.36 26.93 -26.67
CA GLU A 609 -18.28 26.29 -25.91
C GLU A 609 -18.80 25.65 -24.62
N GLU A 610 -19.76 26.27 -23.92
CA GLU A 610 -20.36 25.73 -22.69
C GLU A 610 -21.27 24.53 -22.96
N GLU A 611 -22.15 24.59 -23.98
CA GLU A 611 -22.96 23.42 -24.38
C GLU A 611 -22.07 22.25 -24.78
N LYS A 612 -21.01 22.53 -25.57
CA LYS A 612 -20.04 21.51 -25.96
C LYS A 612 -19.30 20.93 -24.74
N LEU A 613 -18.86 21.75 -23.79
CA LEU A 613 -18.15 21.28 -22.60
C LEU A 613 -19.01 20.35 -21.74
N ILE A 614 -20.33 20.60 -21.68
CA ILE A 614 -21.30 19.72 -21.00
C ILE A 614 -21.51 18.42 -21.81
N GLN A 615 -21.71 18.51 -23.12
CA GLN A 615 -21.82 17.36 -24.03
C GLN A 615 -20.59 16.45 -23.92
N ASP A 616 -19.39 17.01 -24.07
CA ASP A 616 -18.10 16.33 -23.95
C ASP A 616 -17.92 15.69 -22.55
N THR A 617 -18.48 16.30 -21.48
CA THR A 617 -18.41 15.76 -20.11
C THR A 617 -19.31 14.54 -19.90
N LEU A 618 -20.36 14.39 -20.71
CA LEU A 618 -21.28 13.25 -20.65
C LEU A 618 -20.91 12.14 -21.62
N GLU A 619 -20.39 12.49 -22.80
CA GLU A 619 -19.69 11.52 -23.66
C GLU A 619 -18.42 11.00 -22.96
N TRP A 620 -17.72 11.83 -22.18
CA TRP A 620 -16.69 11.35 -21.25
C TRP A 620 -17.24 10.35 -20.22
N ARG A 621 -18.38 10.62 -19.59
CA ARG A 621 -18.99 9.67 -18.64
C ARG A 621 -19.50 8.37 -19.30
N ARG A 622 -19.86 8.40 -20.59
CA ARG A 622 -20.22 7.22 -21.39
C ARG A 622 -19.01 6.49 -21.99
N SER A 623 -17.86 7.13 -22.08
CA SER A 623 -16.66 6.61 -22.74
C SER A 623 -15.60 6.17 -21.73
N TRP A 624 -15.46 4.86 -21.58
CA TRP A 624 -14.54 4.22 -20.62
C TRP A 624 -13.05 4.62 -20.79
N PHE A 625 -12.68 5.24 -21.91
CA PHE A 625 -11.32 5.68 -22.25
C PHE A 625 -11.19 7.18 -22.55
N GLY A 626 -12.25 7.97 -22.37
CA GLY A 626 -12.16 9.42 -22.53
C GLY A 626 -11.37 10.11 -21.40
N SER A 627 -10.84 11.30 -21.68
CA SER A 627 -10.26 12.19 -20.66
C SER A 627 -11.22 13.33 -20.31
N LYS A 628 -11.45 13.57 -19.00
CA LYS A 628 -12.42 14.57 -18.52
C LYS A 628 -12.14 15.96 -19.10
N PRO A 629 -13.15 16.68 -19.65
CA PRO A 629 -12.98 18.04 -20.14
C PRO A 629 -12.51 19.02 -19.06
N LYS A 630 -11.72 20.02 -19.48
CA LYS A 630 -11.13 21.03 -18.60
C LYS A 630 -11.86 22.36 -18.75
N TYR A 631 -12.46 22.84 -17.66
CA TYR A 631 -12.96 24.21 -17.57
C TYR A 631 -11.79 25.20 -17.65
N SER A 632 -11.84 26.14 -18.58
CA SER A 632 -10.89 27.26 -18.67
C SER A 632 -11.56 28.53 -18.13
N VAL A 633 -11.09 29.03 -17.00
CA VAL A 633 -11.59 30.31 -16.45
C VAL A 633 -10.96 31.45 -17.25
N SER A 634 -11.77 32.09 -18.09
CA SER A 634 -11.35 33.19 -18.96
C SER A 634 -10.98 34.45 -18.16
N LYS A 635 -9.69 34.66 -17.91
CA LYS A 635 -9.18 35.97 -17.47
C LYS A 635 -9.21 36.93 -18.64
N SER A 636 -10.12 37.90 -18.60
CA SER A 636 -10.11 39.02 -19.53
C SER A 636 -8.82 39.83 -19.40
N ARG A 637 -8.33 40.35 -20.53
CA ARG A 637 -7.25 41.33 -20.53
C ARG A 637 -7.42 42.31 -21.68
N ASN A 638 -7.78 43.53 -21.34
CA ASN A 638 -7.68 44.67 -22.25
C ASN A 638 -6.20 44.92 -22.59
N SER A 639 -5.90 45.13 -23.87
CA SER A 639 -4.75 45.92 -24.29
C SER A 639 -4.99 46.47 -25.69
N TYR A 640 -5.01 47.79 -25.82
CA TYR A 640 -4.87 48.48 -27.09
C TYR A 640 -3.45 48.27 -27.63
N SER A 641 -3.32 47.85 -28.89
CA SER A 641 -2.31 48.28 -29.89
C SER A 641 -2.54 47.49 -31.18
#